data_AF-A0A9P0K389-F1
#
_entry.id   AF-A0A9P0K389-F1
#
_cell.length_a   1.000
_cell.length_b   1.000
_cell.length_c   1.000
_cell.angle_alpha   90.00
_cell.angle_beta   90.00
_cell.angle_gamma   90.00
#
_symmetry.space_group_name_H-M   'P 1'
#
loop_
_entity.id
_entity.type
_entity.pdbx_description
1 polymer ?
#
loop_
_entity_poly.entity_id
_entity_poly.type
_entity_poly.pdbx_seq_one_letter_code
_entity_poly.pdbx_strand_id
1 'polypeptide(L)'
;MPKEKESLYTRKYRVAWESDAELKGWIGPVLADETKSLCKICKCTLAAHKKDLLLHGKSKKHQEAEKRSLAGPSKKITEFMKKGLTASRKIAELKIAAFICEHCSLATIDHLGSLVKNLDKSSEILNDVKLHRTKCTSLILNVLAPSILNDLLLDVADSKYSLIIDESTAVDSTKMLCVMIKYFSKKQTKIVTTFYKLIEIEKGDAITISAAVTKQLELDGLKLGNLIGIGVDGANVMVGAHNSVASFLKAKNNELVIIKCVCHSLHLAAEYAFKLLPRHLDFIIKECHNWFSCSTKRQIAYKQIFETLTDQKPLKIDQLSGTRWLARYNAIVKILEQWDALKIHFGIVKDNERCYMAEQLFQMLSDQTNVLYFTFLSWTLKEIIRVNKLFQSECADPLKLMEDLNLLLFNNLSILVPPMKLQKISKNNVVDFKFEDYIMDIELINLGYSFNSKASSLAIKQNELLMVRTRCKDFLVELCRQIQMRIPESMNILEKINSFNPELATSKIRQPEITNIALSFSTICPDLDSTIAEWKSLPRINWINLHDTEKFWVEVANNVDAAGEPRYKNISSLALALLSLPFSNASVERAFSIINVVKNKLRNRLAIHSTDAIMRVRWYLCNLKNGCTDFQPTENMLQYFNSERMYDCKKEEKEVLNAFSEL
;
A
#
# COMPACT_ATOMS: atom_id res chain seq x y z
N MET A 1 -48.50 26.32 -81.30
CA MET A 1 -47.89 25.87 -80.01
C MET A 1 -48.52 26.67 -78.89
N PRO A 2 -48.74 26.12 -77.69
CA PRO A 2 -49.44 24.89 -77.35
C PRO A 2 -50.73 25.17 -76.54
N LYS A 3 -51.66 24.21 -76.59
CA LYS A 3 -52.99 24.22 -75.97
C LYS A 3 -52.92 24.27 -74.44
N GLU A 4 -53.74 25.12 -73.82
CA GLU A 4 -54.08 25.08 -72.40
C GLU A 4 -54.60 23.68 -72.04
N LYS A 5 -53.88 23.01 -71.14
CA LYS A 5 -54.28 21.71 -70.58
C LYS A 5 -55.13 21.94 -69.33
N GLU A 6 -56.38 21.51 -69.47
CA GLU A 6 -57.38 21.12 -68.48
C GLU A 6 -56.96 21.18 -67.00
N SER A 7 -57.81 21.85 -66.21
CA SER A 7 -57.78 21.91 -64.76
C SER A 7 -57.61 20.53 -64.12
N LEU A 8 -56.47 20.30 -63.45
CA LEU A 8 -56.26 19.14 -62.58
C LEU A 8 -57.26 19.22 -61.41
N TYR A 9 -58.31 18.42 -61.51
CA TYR A 9 -59.34 18.25 -60.50
C TYR A 9 -58.72 17.73 -59.19
N THR A 10 -58.42 18.63 -58.24
CA THR A 10 -57.89 18.28 -56.91
C THR A 10 -58.96 17.60 -56.08
N ARG A 11 -58.85 16.28 -55.88
CA ARG A 11 -59.79 15.51 -55.06
C ARG A 11 -59.41 15.60 -53.58
N LYS A 12 -60.36 16.06 -52.77
CA LYS A 12 -60.27 16.08 -51.32
C LYS A 12 -60.50 14.68 -50.74
N TYR A 13 -59.90 14.43 -49.58
CA TYR A 13 -60.12 13.21 -48.80
C TYR A 13 -61.61 13.01 -48.50
N ARG A 14 -62.10 11.78 -48.70
CA ARG A 14 -63.50 11.43 -48.41
C ARG A 14 -63.55 10.51 -47.21
N VAL A 15 -64.25 10.95 -46.16
CA VAL A 15 -64.48 10.16 -44.93
C VAL A 15 -65.13 8.80 -45.24
N ALA A 16 -65.94 8.73 -46.30
CA ALA A 16 -66.54 7.47 -46.75
C ALA A 16 -65.52 6.36 -47.09
N TRP A 17 -64.26 6.70 -47.41
CA TRP A 17 -63.20 5.71 -47.64
C TRP A 17 -62.75 4.99 -46.37
N GLU A 18 -63.01 5.55 -45.19
CA GLU A 18 -62.74 4.85 -43.92
C GLU A 18 -63.66 3.65 -43.69
N SER A 19 -64.76 3.56 -44.44
CA SER A 19 -65.71 2.45 -44.41
C SER A 19 -65.53 1.45 -45.56
N ASP A 20 -64.62 1.72 -46.50
CA ASP A 20 -64.35 0.87 -47.67
C ASP A 20 -63.56 -0.37 -47.25
N ALA A 21 -63.99 -1.57 -47.67
CA ALA A 21 -63.41 -2.84 -47.21
C ALA A 21 -61.89 -2.96 -47.41
N GLU A 22 -61.33 -2.33 -48.45
CA GLU A 22 -59.89 -2.41 -48.75
C GLU A 22 -59.05 -1.30 -48.07
N LEU A 23 -59.68 -0.23 -47.58
CA LEU A 23 -59.00 0.94 -47.01
C LEU A 23 -59.32 1.16 -45.52
N LYS A 24 -60.37 0.50 -45.02
CA LYS A 24 -60.88 0.62 -43.66
C LYS A 24 -59.81 0.22 -42.64
N GLY A 25 -59.69 1.04 -41.60
CA GLY A 25 -58.83 0.77 -40.44
C GLY A 25 -57.43 1.37 -40.51
N TRP A 26 -56.87 1.64 -41.70
CA TRP A 26 -55.48 2.12 -41.81
C TRP A 26 -55.30 3.49 -42.46
N ILE A 27 -56.33 4.09 -43.08
CA ILE A 27 -56.29 5.49 -43.54
C ILE A 27 -56.92 6.45 -42.52
N GLY A 28 -56.60 7.73 -42.62
CA GLY A 28 -57.28 8.82 -41.91
C GLY A 28 -56.98 10.19 -42.53
N PRO A 29 -57.71 11.24 -42.14
CA PRO A 29 -57.52 12.58 -42.68
C PRO A 29 -56.24 13.24 -42.13
N VAL A 30 -55.65 14.13 -42.92
CA VAL A 30 -54.60 15.05 -42.44
C VAL A 30 -55.26 16.38 -42.12
N LEU A 31 -55.27 16.78 -40.84
CA LEU A 31 -55.99 17.98 -40.36
C LEU A 31 -55.53 19.30 -41.01
N ALA A 32 -54.30 19.35 -41.52
CA ALA A 32 -53.71 20.54 -42.14
C ALA A 32 -53.83 20.59 -43.68
N ASP A 33 -54.21 19.49 -44.35
CA ASP A 33 -54.24 19.41 -45.82
C ASP A 33 -55.30 18.40 -46.29
N GLU A 34 -56.44 18.91 -46.75
CA GLU A 34 -57.57 18.10 -47.22
C GLU A 34 -57.28 17.30 -48.50
N THR A 35 -56.19 17.61 -49.20
CA THR A 35 -55.75 16.88 -50.41
C THR A 35 -54.87 15.68 -50.09
N LYS A 36 -54.61 15.43 -48.80
CA LYS A 36 -53.77 14.32 -48.33
C LYS A 36 -54.48 13.41 -47.35
N SER A 37 -54.05 12.16 -47.35
CA SER A 37 -54.49 11.07 -46.48
C SER A 37 -53.31 10.57 -45.67
N LEU A 38 -53.51 10.29 -44.39
CA LEU A 38 -52.52 9.70 -43.51
C LEU A 38 -52.70 8.18 -43.48
N CYS A 39 -51.63 7.44 -43.75
CA CYS A 39 -51.57 6.02 -43.43
C CYS A 39 -51.22 5.84 -41.93
N LYS A 40 -52.16 5.34 -41.13
CA LYS A 40 -52.00 5.09 -39.68
C LYS A 40 -50.98 3.98 -39.39
N ILE A 41 -50.83 3.02 -40.31
CA ILE A 41 -49.87 1.90 -40.18
C ILE A 41 -48.45 2.35 -40.54
N CYS A 42 -48.26 3.00 -41.71
CA CYS A 42 -46.95 3.43 -42.20
C CYS A 42 -46.50 4.80 -41.66
N LYS A 43 -47.39 5.55 -41.00
CA LYS A 43 -47.19 6.92 -40.51
C LYS A 43 -46.66 7.89 -41.58
N CYS A 44 -47.15 7.77 -42.81
CA CYS A 44 -46.79 8.66 -43.92
C CYS A 44 -48.03 9.30 -44.57
N THR A 45 -47.85 10.46 -45.18
CA THR A 45 -48.88 11.19 -45.91
C THR A 45 -48.88 10.81 -47.39
N LEU A 46 -50.04 10.54 -47.94
CA LEU A 46 -50.29 10.15 -49.33
C LEU A 46 -51.26 11.15 -49.97
N ALA A 47 -51.26 11.26 -51.30
CA ALA A 47 -52.29 12.01 -51.99
C ALA A 47 -53.67 11.38 -51.73
N ALA A 48 -54.70 12.19 -51.52
CA ALA A 48 -56.07 11.76 -51.28
C ALA A 48 -56.77 11.29 -52.58
N HIS A 49 -56.09 10.44 -53.35
CA HIS A 49 -56.61 9.76 -54.52
C HIS A 49 -56.77 8.27 -54.22
N LYS A 50 -57.99 7.75 -54.40
CA LYS A 50 -58.32 6.34 -54.09
C LYS A 50 -57.36 5.34 -54.77
N LYS A 51 -56.92 5.62 -56.00
CA LYS A 51 -55.97 4.76 -56.74
C LYS A 51 -54.60 4.70 -56.05
N ASP A 52 -54.11 5.83 -55.53
CA ASP A 52 -52.81 5.92 -54.86
C ASP A 52 -52.84 5.27 -53.47
N LEU A 53 -53.97 5.36 -52.78
CA LEU A 53 -54.21 4.66 -51.52
C LEU A 53 -54.22 3.14 -51.74
N LEU A 54 -54.94 2.65 -52.76
CA LEU A 54 -54.98 1.21 -53.08
C LEU A 54 -53.60 0.69 -53.52
N LEU A 55 -52.83 1.47 -54.29
CA LEU A 55 -51.45 1.13 -54.66
C LEU A 55 -50.52 1.09 -53.45
N HIS A 56 -50.66 2.04 -52.51
CA HIS A 56 -49.90 2.04 -51.28
C HIS A 56 -50.21 0.82 -50.40
N GLY A 57 -51.49 0.46 -50.25
CA GLY A 57 -51.91 -0.73 -49.50
C GLY A 57 -51.31 -2.03 -50.06
N LYS A 58 -51.12 -2.11 -51.38
CA LYS A 58 -50.47 -3.26 -52.05
C LYS A 58 -48.93 -3.20 -52.04
N SER A 59 -48.33 -2.13 -51.52
CA SER A 59 -46.87 -2.00 -51.48
C SER A 59 -46.25 -2.93 -50.42
N LYS A 60 -45.06 -3.48 -50.70
CA LYS A 60 -44.32 -4.33 -49.74
C LYS A 60 -44.12 -3.64 -48.39
N LYS A 61 -43.84 -2.33 -48.41
CA LYS A 61 -43.64 -1.51 -47.21
C LYS A 61 -44.89 -1.48 -46.33
N HIS A 62 -46.07 -1.38 -46.93
CA HIS A 62 -47.33 -1.39 -46.21
C HIS A 62 -47.65 -2.78 -45.65
N GLN A 63 -47.53 -3.83 -46.47
CA GLN A 63 -47.82 -5.20 -46.07
C GLN A 63 -46.90 -5.70 -44.93
N GLU A 64 -45.62 -5.29 -44.92
CA GLU A 64 -44.71 -5.61 -43.82
C GLU A 64 -45.03 -4.83 -42.53
N ALA A 65 -45.47 -3.57 -42.66
CA ALA A 65 -45.87 -2.75 -41.52
C ALA A 65 -47.21 -3.23 -40.93
N GLU A 66 -48.14 -3.67 -41.77
CA GLU A 66 -49.42 -4.25 -41.36
C GLU A 66 -49.22 -5.59 -40.65
N LYS A 67 -48.33 -6.46 -41.16
CA LYS A 67 -47.92 -7.70 -40.46
C LYS A 67 -47.30 -7.41 -39.08
N ARG A 68 -46.51 -6.34 -38.94
CA ARG A 68 -45.96 -5.90 -37.64
C ARG A 68 -47.02 -5.32 -36.70
N SER A 69 -48.08 -4.72 -37.24
CA SER A 69 -49.19 -4.16 -36.45
C SER A 69 -50.22 -5.22 -36.00
N LEU A 70 -50.33 -6.33 -36.73
CA LEU A 70 -51.18 -7.49 -36.40
C LEU A 70 -50.51 -8.45 -35.41
N ALA A 71 -49.18 -8.47 -35.33
CA ALA A 71 -48.48 -8.99 -34.17
C ALA A 71 -48.86 -8.09 -32.98
N GLY A 72 -49.71 -8.61 -32.09
CA GLY A 72 -50.38 -7.84 -31.03
C GLY A 72 -49.45 -6.93 -30.22
N PRO A 73 -50.00 -5.99 -29.45
CA PRO A 73 -49.22 -4.95 -28.77
C PRO A 73 -48.08 -5.60 -28.01
N SER A 74 -46.85 -5.26 -28.39
CA SER A 74 -45.65 -5.56 -27.62
C SER A 74 -45.95 -5.27 -26.15
N LYS A 75 -45.78 -6.30 -25.32
CA LYS A 75 -46.04 -6.30 -23.87
C LYS A 75 -45.83 -4.91 -23.28
N LYS A 76 -46.87 -4.38 -22.60
CA LYS A 76 -46.82 -3.08 -21.93
C LYS A 76 -45.51 -2.97 -21.13
N ILE A 77 -44.85 -1.81 -21.25
CA ILE A 77 -43.60 -1.42 -20.56
C ILE A 77 -43.69 -1.58 -19.02
N THR A 78 -44.87 -1.87 -18.47
CA THR A 78 -45.07 -2.25 -17.06
C THR A 78 -44.42 -3.59 -16.67
N GLU A 79 -44.19 -4.52 -17.60
CA GLU A 79 -43.34 -5.72 -17.33
C GLU A 79 -41.83 -5.39 -17.33
N PHE A 80 -41.45 -4.18 -17.76
CA PHE A 80 -40.08 -3.65 -17.70
C PHE A 80 -39.85 -2.70 -16.52
N MET A 81 -40.70 -2.73 -15.48
CA MET A 81 -40.17 -2.45 -14.16
C MET A 81 -39.14 -3.54 -13.88
N LYS A 82 -37.85 -3.24 -14.11
CA LYS A 82 -36.73 -4.06 -13.63
C LYS A 82 -37.12 -4.44 -12.20
N LYS A 83 -37.38 -5.72 -11.92
CA LYS A 83 -37.44 -6.21 -10.53
C LYS A 83 -36.25 -5.56 -9.83
N GLY A 84 -36.52 -4.71 -8.84
CA GLY A 84 -35.47 -4.05 -8.10
C GLY A 84 -34.46 -5.10 -7.66
N LEU A 85 -33.16 -4.80 -7.77
CA LEU A 85 -32.14 -5.76 -7.37
C LEU A 85 -32.41 -6.17 -5.92
N THR A 86 -32.70 -7.45 -5.68
CA THR A 86 -32.96 -7.96 -4.33
C THR A 86 -31.73 -7.76 -3.46
N ALA A 87 -31.91 -7.50 -2.17
CA ALA A 87 -30.80 -7.30 -1.23
C ALA A 87 -29.85 -8.52 -1.24
N SER A 88 -30.41 -9.73 -1.23
CA SER A 88 -29.63 -10.99 -1.29
C SER A 88 -28.77 -11.10 -2.54
N ARG A 89 -29.27 -10.65 -3.70
CA ARG A 89 -28.49 -10.61 -4.94
C ARG A 89 -27.38 -9.57 -4.88
N LYS A 90 -27.66 -8.37 -4.36
CA LYS A 90 -26.63 -7.32 -4.17
C LYS A 90 -25.49 -7.86 -3.30
N ILE A 91 -25.85 -8.52 -2.19
CA ILE A 91 -24.88 -9.13 -1.27
C ILE A 91 -24.02 -10.17 -2.00
N ALA A 92 -24.64 -11.09 -2.75
CA ALA A 92 -23.91 -12.11 -3.50
C ALA A 92 -22.94 -11.50 -4.53
N GLU A 93 -23.41 -10.54 -5.34
CA GLU A 93 -22.58 -9.88 -6.35
C GLU A 93 -21.43 -9.06 -5.73
N LEU A 94 -21.64 -8.40 -4.59
CA LEU A 94 -20.58 -7.68 -3.86
C LEU A 94 -19.55 -8.64 -3.24
N LYS A 95 -19.99 -9.78 -2.68
CA LYS A 95 -19.07 -10.80 -2.16
C LYS A 95 -18.19 -11.41 -3.25
N ILE A 96 -18.77 -11.71 -4.41
CA ILE A 96 -18.00 -12.21 -5.56
C ILE A 96 -17.02 -11.13 -6.07
N ALA A 97 -17.45 -9.86 -6.14
CA ALA A 97 -16.57 -8.77 -6.53
C ALA A 97 -15.39 -8.59 -5.56
N ALA A 98 -15.64 -8.68 -4.25
CA ALA A 98 -14.61 -8.64 -3.21
C ALA A 98 -13.60 -9.80 -3.37
N PHE A 99 -14.08 -11.03 -3.59
CA PHE A 99 -13.23 -12.20 -3.85
C PHE A 99 -12.33 -12.00 -5.08
N ILE A 100 -12.90 -11.52 -6.19
CA ILE A 100 -12.13 -11.26 -7.40
C ILE A 100 -11.05 -10.20 -7.16
N CYS A 101 -11.40 -9.14 -6.43
CA CYS A 101 -10.48 -8.07 -6.08
C CYS A 101 -9.30 -8.59 -5.21
N GLU A 102 -9.56 -9.53 -4.31
CA GLU A 102 -8.56 -10.08 -3.40
C GLU A 102 -7.59 -11.06 -4.07
N HIS A 103 -8.09 -11.94 -4.94
CA HIS A 103 -7.33 -13.11 -5.40
C HIS A 103 -7.14 -13.21 -6.91
N CYS A 104 -7.92 -12.52 -7.73
CA CYS A 104 -8.02 -12.82 -9.15
C CYS A 104 -7.70 -11.64 -10.08
N SER A 105 -7.71 -11.93 -11.39
CA SER A 105 -7.83 -10.92 -12.44
C SER A 105 -9.31 -10.62 -12.66
N LEU A 106 -9.67 -9.37 -12.99
CA LEU A 106 -11.04 -9.03 -13.35
C LEU A 106 -11.56 -9.83 -14.56
N ALA A 107 -10.67 -10.32 -15.42
CA ALA A 107 -11.05 -11.16 -16.57
C ALA A 107 -11.64 -12.52 -16.17
N THR A 108 -11.32 -13.05 -14.99
CA THR A 108 -11.82 -14.38 -14.58
C THR A 108 -13.31 -14.36 -14.26
N ILE A 109 -13.90 -13.18 -14.04
CA ILE A 109 -15.32 -13.07 -13.66
C ILE A 109 -16.28 -13.49 -14.76
N ASP A 110 -15.91 -13.35 -16.04
CA ASP A 110 -16.83 -13.64 -17.14
C ASP A 110 -17.16 -15.14 -17.21
N HIS A 111 -16.18 -16.00 -16.95
CA HIS A 111 -16.39 -17.44 -16.82
C HIS A 111 -16.94 -17.81 -15.45
N LEU A 112 -16.44 -17.20 -14.36
CA LEU A 112 -16.89 -17.51 -13.00
C LEU A 112 -18.39 -17.21 -12.81
N GLY A 113 -18.87 -16.08 -13.30
CA GLY A 113 -20.28 -15.71 -13.22
C GLY A 113 -21.20 -16.69 -13.94
N SER A 114 -20.72 -17.33 -15.01
CA SER A 114 -21.46 -18.41 -15.70
C SER A 114 -21.37 -19.73 -14.94
N LEU A 115 -20.21 -20.05 -14.35
CA LEU A 115 -20.01 -21.25 -13.54
C LEU A 115 -20.89 -21.25 -12.29
N VAL A 116 -20.96 -20.12 -11.57
CA VAL A 116 -21.73 -19.99 -10.32
C VAL A 116 -23.21 -20.32 -10.54
N LYS A 117 -23.78 -19.98 -11.70
CA LYS A 117 -25.15 -20.37 -12.08
C LYS A 117 -25.32 -21.86 -12.30
N ASN A 118 -24.27 -22.53 -12.78
CA ASN A 118 -24.29 -23.96 -13.04
C ASN A 118 -24.09 -24.79 -11.77
N LEU A 119 -23.55 -24.22 -10.68
CA LEU A 119 -23.28 -24.94 -9.43
C LEU A 119 -24.57 -25.39 -8.73
N ASP A 120 -25.60 -24.54 -8.71
CA ASP A 120 -26.89 -24.88 -8.14
C ASP A 120 -28.01 -24.18 -8.91
N LYS A 121 -28.63 -24.96 -9.81
CA LYS A 121 -29.75 -24.51 -10.63
C LYS A 121 -31.03 -24.33 -9.82
N SER A 122 -31.10 -24.85 -8.59
CA SER A 122 -32.27 -24.69 -7.71
C SER A 122 -32.25 -23.38 -6.93
N SER A 123 -31.09 -22.73 -6.80
CA SER A 123 -30.95 -21.45 -6.09
C SER A 123 -31.43 -20.27 -6.92
N GLU A 124 -32.49 -19.59 -6.48
CA GLU A 124 -32.97 -18.35 -7.10
C GLU A 124 -31.91 -17.25 -7.08
N ILE A 125 -31.11 -17.15 -6.00
CA ILE A 125 -30.10 -16.12 -5.84
C ILE A 125 -28.97 -16.29 -6.84
N LEU A 126 -28.42 -17.52 -6.96
CA LEU A 126 -27.27 -17.80 -7.84
C LEU A 126 -27.64 -17.70 -9.32
N ASN A 127 -28.84 -18.14 -9.68
CA ASN A 127 -29.36 -18.00 -11.04
C ASN A 127 -29.51 -16.52 -11.45
N ASP A 128 -29.87 -15.66 -10.50
CA ASP A 128 -30.08 -14.23 -10.74
C ASP A 128 -28.78 -13.40 -10.76
N VAL A 129 -27.65 -13.94 -10.28
CA VAL A 129 -26.34 -13.27 -10.35
C VAL A 129 -26.03 -12.93 -11.81
N LYS A 130 -25.83 -11.66 -12.11
CA LYS A 130 -25.32 -11.22 -13.42
C LYS A 130 -24.12 -10.35 -13.16
N LEU A 131 -22.94 -10.96 -13.20
CA LEU A 131 -21.68 -10.29 -12.94
C LEU A 131 -20.72 -10.59 -14.09
N HIS A 132 -20.48 -9.56 -14.91
CA HIS A 132 -19.49 -9.55 -15.99
C HIS A 132 -18.42 -8.52 -15.66
N ARG A 133 -17.31 -8.54 -16.40
CA ARG A 133 -16.16 -7.67 -16.18
C ARG A 133 -16.51 -6.21 -15.97
N THR A 134 -17.32 -5.63 -16.86
CA THR A 134 -17.77 -4.22 -16.78
C THR A 134 -18.49 -3.94 -15.47
N LYS A 135 -19.46 -4.77 -15.12
CA LYS A 135 -20.25 -4.60 -13.90
C LYS A 135 -19.41 -4.82 -12.64
N CYS A 136 -18.54 -5.83 -12.64
CA CYS A 136 -17.62 -6.09 -11.53
C CYS A 136 -16.69 -4.89 -11.30
N THR A 137 -16.15 -4.33 -12.38
CA THR A 137 -15.31 -3.13 -12.34
C THR A 137 -16.09 -1.94 -11.77
N SER A 138 -17.32 -1.69 -12.25
CA SER A 138 -18.19 -0.64 -11.70
C SER A 138 -18.53 -0.86 -10.23
N LEU A 139 -18.73 -2.09 -9.77
CA LEU A 139 -18.95 -2.38 -8.35
C LEU A 139 -17.72 -2.05 -7.51
N ILE A 140 -16.52 -2.37 -7.99
CA ILE A 140 -15.28 -2.07 -7.27
C ILE A 140 -15.05 -0.56 -7.23
N LEU A 141 -15.11 0.11 -8.39
CA LEU A 141 -14.80 1.54 -8.54
C LEU A 141 -15.85 2.46 -7.90
N ASN A 142 -17.13 2.16 -8.07
CA ASN A 142 -18.22 3.10 -7.78
C ASN A 142 -19.03 2.73 -6.54
N VAL A 143 -18.87 1.51 -6.01
CA VAL A 143 -19.60 1.04 -4.83
C VAL A 143 -18.66 0.70 -3.69
N LEU A 144 -17.81 -0.31 -3.84
CA LEU A 144 -16.96 -0.82 -2.77
C LEU A 144 -15.92 0.21 -2.32
N ALA A 145 -15.07 0.67 -3.24
CA ALA A 145 -13.99 1.59 -2.88
C ALA A 145 -14.50 2.93 -2.31
N PRO A 146 -15.51 3.62 -2.90
CA PRO A 146 -16.02 4.86 -2.34
C PRO A 146 -16.70 4.68 -0.98
N SER A 147 -17.40 3.56 -0.77
CA SER A 147 -18.01 3.27 0.54
C SER A 147 -16.94 3.07 1.62
N ILE A 148 -15.89 2.30 1.31
CA ILE A 148 -14.77 2.08 2.25
C ILE A 148 -14.03 3.39 2.55
N LEU A 149 -13.81 4.24 1.53
CA LEU A 149 -13.19 5.55 1.73
C LEU A 149 -14.07 6.44 2.62
N ASN A 150 -15.39 6.48 2.38
CA ASN A 150 -16.30 7.25 3.20
C ASN A 150 -16.32 6.74 4.66
N ASP A 151 -16.35 5.43 4.87
CA ASP A 151 -16.32 4.83 6.21
C ASP A 151 -15.01 5.17 6.95
N LEU A 152 -13.88 5.23 6.23
CA LEU A 152 -12.59 5.70 6.74
C LEU A 152 -12.64 7.18 7.13
N LEU A 153 -13.12 8.05 6.23
CA LEU A 153 -13.20 9.49 6.50
C LEU A 153 -14.13 9.81 7.67
N LEU A 154 -15.24 9.08 7.82
CA LEU A 154 -16.14 9.19 8.96
C LEU A 154 -15.54 8.66 10.26
N ASP A 155 -14.63 7.69 10.20
CA ASP A 155 -13.94 7.16 11.38
C ASP A 155 -12.80 8.08 11.84
N VAL A 156 -12.06 8.67 10.89
CA VAL A 156 -11.04 9.70 11.18
C VAL A 156 -11.74 10.97 11.69
N ALA A 157 -12.71 11.48 10.93
CA ALA A 157 -13.46 12.70 11.21
C ALA A 157 -12.55 13.87 11.67
N ASP A 158 -12.78 14.40 12.86
CA ASP A 158 -12.00 15.48 13.47
C ASP A 158 -10.84 14.99 14.35
N SER A 159 -10.54 13.69 14.34
CA SER A 159 -9.43 13.12 15.11
C SER A 159 -8.08 13.57 14.56
N LYS A 160 -7.06 13.58 15.42
CA LYS A 160 -5.67 13.79 14.99
C LYS A 160 -5.18 12.56 14.21
N TYR A 161 -4.46 12.80 13.12
CA TYR A 161 -3.97 11.74 12.24
C TYR A 161 -2.56 12.04 11.75
N SER A 162 -1.89 10.99 11.29
CA SER A 162 -0.60 11.07 10.63
C SER A 162 -0.67 10.44 9.25
N LEU A 163 0.24 10.86 8.36
CA LEU A 163 0.40 10.26 7.05
C LEU A 163 1.74 9.55 6.93
N ILE A 164 1.77 8.47 6.16
CA ILE A 164 3.02 7.81 5.76
C ILE A 164 3.03 7.81 4.25
N ILE A 165 4.04 8.45 3.67
CA ILE A 165 4.09 8.79 2.26
C ILE A 165 5.40 8.27 1.67
N ASP A 166 5.30 7.58 0.54
CA ASP A 166 6.45 7.15 -0.22
C ASP A 166 6.15 7.20 -1.72
N GLU A 167 7.19 7.45 -2.52
CA GLU A 167 7.11 7.51 -3.97
C GLU A 167 7.53 6.15 -4.56
N SER A 168 6.82 5.68 -5.57
CA SER A 168 7.29 4.59 -6.41
C SER A 168 7.06 4.91 -7.88
N THR A 169 7.90 4.30 -8.72
CA THR A 169 7.70 4.33 -10.17
C THR A 169 7.02 3.03 -10.58
N ALA A 170 5.82 3.13 -11.16
CA ALA A 170 5.12 1.99 -11.69
C ALA A 170 5.82 1.42 -12.92
N VAL A 171 5.45 0.18 -13.29
CA VAL A 171 6.03 -0.56 -14.43
C VAL A 171 5.88 0.19 -15.77
N ASP A 172 4.88 1.07 -15.87
CA ASP A 172 4.57 1.90 -17.03
C ASP A 172 5.28 3.27 -17.01
N SER A 173 6.27 3.46 -16.13
CA SER A 173 7.01 4.72 -15.93
C SER A 173 6.19 5.89 -15.36
N THR A 174 4.95 5.64 -14.92
CA THR A 174 4.18 6.63 -14.17
C THR A 174 4.70 6.72 -12.73
N LYS A 175 4.84 7.95 -12.21
CA LYS A 175 5.19 8.18 -10.81
C LYS A 175 3.92 8.21 -9.98
N MET A 176 3.93 7.44 -8.90
CA MET A 176 2.78 7.33 -8.00
C MET A 176 3.23 7.53 -6.56
N LEU A 177 2.43 8.30 -5.84
CA LEU A 177 2.58 8.56 -4.43
C LEU A 177 1.63 7.64 -3.66
N CYS A 178 2.17 6.76 -2.84
CA CYS A 178 1.37 5.96 -1.94
C CYS A 178 1.21 6.67 -0.60
N VAL A 179 -0.03 6.87 -0.17
CA VAL A 179 -0.38 7.53 1.08
C VAL A 179 -1.13 6.57 1.98
N MET A 180 -0.55 6.30 3.15
CA MET A 180 -1.19 5.59 4.25
C MET A 180 -1.59 6.61 5.33
N ILE A 181 -2.67 6.33 6.06
CA ILE A 181 -3.12 7.14 7.18
C ILE A 181 -3.04 6.34 8.47
N LYS A 182 -2.58 6.98 9.54
CA LYS A 182 -2.51 6.41 10.88
C LYS A 182 -3.26 7.30 11.88
N TYR A 183 -4.19 6.73 12.63
CA TYR A 183 -5.05 7.47 13.56
C TYR A 183 -5.64 6.55 14.63
N PHE A 184 -6.22 7.12 15.68
CA PHE A 184 -6.99 6.37 16.67
C PHE A 184 -8.45 6.21 16.21
N SER A 185 -8.87 4.97 15.95
CA SER A 185 -10.25 4.64 15.60
C SER A 185 -11.10 4.53 16.86
N LYS A 186 -12.07 5.44 17.02
CA LYS A 186 -13.04 5.38 18.12
C LYS A 186 -13.95 4.16 18.00
N LYS A 187 -14.28 3.74 16.78
CA LYS A 187 -15.14 2.57 16.51
C LYS A 187 -14.46 1.26 16.92
N GLN A 188 -13.16 1.13 16.66
CA GLN A 188 -12.39 -0.07 16.96
C GLN A 188 -11.61 0.03 18.28
N THR A 189 -11.66 1.18 18.95
CA THR A 189 -10.91 1.52 20.17
C THR A 189 -9.43 1.15 20.08
N LYS A 190 -8.81 1.44 18.94
CA LYS A 190 -7.42 1.06 18.64
C LYS A 190 -6.75 2.01 17.65
N ILE A 191 -5.42 2.03 17.63
CA ILE A 191 -4.61 2.73 16.64
C ILE A 191 -4.62 1.93 15.34
N VAL A 192 -5.10 2.56 14.27
CA VAL A 192 -5.23 1.93 12.96
C VAL A 192 -4.28 2.60 11.99
N THR A 193 -3.47 1.80 11.30
CA THR A 193 -2.75 2.23 10.09
C THR A 193 -3.41 1.58 8.88
N THR A 194 -3.90 2.39 7.94
CA THR A 194 -4.64 1.88 6.79
C THR A 194 -4.32 2.61 5.51
N PHE A 195 -4.62 1.97 4.38
CA PHE A 195 -4.46 2.56 3.06
C PHE A 195 -5.42 3.74 2.88
N TYR A 196 -4.86 4.91 2.57
CA TYR A 196 -5.64 6.10 2.31
C TYR A 196 -5.83 6.34 0.82
N LYS A 197 -4.74 6.50 0.05
CA LYS A 197 -4.87 6.78 -1.39
C LYS A 197 -3.57 6.55 -2.19
N LEU A 198 -3.73 6.23 -3.47
CA LEU A 198 -2.72 6.36 -4.50
C LEU A 198 -2.96 7.63 -5.31
N ILE A 199 -1.95 8.49 -5.36
CA ILE A 199 -2.01 9.77 -6.09
C ILE A 199 -1.03 9.71 -7.25
N GLU A 200 -1.51 9.98 -8.46
CA GLU A 200 -0.67 10.13 -9.65
C GLU A 200 0.03 11.49 -9.62
N ILE A 201 1.34 11.50 -9.88
CA ILE A 201 2.16 12.72 -9.92
C ILE A 201 2.97 12.75 -11.21
N GLU A 202 3.04 13.93 -11.85
CA GLU A 202 3.82 14.11 -13.07
C GLU A 202 5.33 14.21 -12.78
N LYS A 203 5.67 14.81 -11.63
CA LYS A 203 7.04 15.09 -11.21
C LYS A 203 7.21 14.75 -9.73
N GLY A 204 8.39 14.20 -9.41
CA GLY A 204 8.79 13.87 -8.04
C GLY A 204 9.54 15.01 -7.36
N ASP A 205 9.02 16.24 -7.47
CA ASP A 205 9.56 17.42 -6.81
C ASP A 205 8.69 17.80 -5.59
N ALA A 206 9.32 18.43 -4.60
CA ALA A 206 8.70 18.68 -3.31
C ALA A 206 7.43 19.53 -3.40
N ILE A 207 7.38 20.46 -4.35
CA ILE A 207 6.25 21.37 -4.58
C ILE A 207 5.05 20.55 -5.09
N THR A 208 5.25 19.78 -6.15
CA THR A 208 4.20 18.93 -6.75
C THR A 208 3.65 17.94 -5.73
N ILE A 209 4.51 17.26 -4.97
CA ILE A 209 4.09 16.28 -3.95
C ILE A 209 3.28 16.98 -2.85
N SER A 210 3.77 18.09 -2.31
CA SER A 210 3.08 18.81 -1.22
C SER A 210 1.73 19.37 -1.67
N ALA A 211 1.66 19.90 -2.89
CA ALA A 211 0.44 20.41 -3.48
C ALA A 211 -0.58 19.29 -3.71
N ALA A 212 -0.13 18.15 -4.25
CA ALA A 212 -0.98 16.99 -4.49
C ALA A 212 -1.57 16.43 -3.19
N VAL A 213 -0.75 16.28 -2.14
CA VAL A 213 -1.21 15.83 -0.81
C VAL A 213 -2.18 16.84 -0.20
N THR A 214 -1.85 18.13 -0.19
CA THR A 214 -2.73 19.16 0.41
C THR A 214 -4.08 19.20 -0.30
N LYS A 215 -4.07 19.24 -1.63
CA LYS A 215 -5.29 19.24 -2.45
C LYS A 215 -6.15 18.01 -2.19
N GLN A 216 -5.52 16.84 -2.04
CA GLN A 216 -6.25 15.61 -1.78
C GLN A 216 -6.90 15.59 -0.39
N LEU A 217 -6.21 16.08 0.63
CA LEU A 217 -6.77 16.22 1.98
C LEU A 217 -7.97 17.17 1.99
N GLU A 218 -7.86 18.31 1.29
CA GLU A 218 -8.97 19.29 1.17
C GLU A 218 -10.19 18.68 0.47
N LEU A 219 -9.98 17.93 -0.62
CA LEU A 219 -11.06 17.26 -1.35
C LEU A 219 -11.82 16.23 -0.50
N ASP A 220 -11.10 15.52 0.37
CA ASP A 220 -11.69 14.49 1.24
C ASP A 220 -12.15 15.06 2.60
N GLY A 221 -12.05 16.38 2.81
CA GLY A 221 -12.51 17.07 4.03
C GLY A 221 -11.61 16.86 5.26
N LEU A 222 -10.37 16.41 5.08
CA LEU A 222 -9.41 16.21 6.17
C LEU A 222 -8.65 17.51 6.47
N LYS A 223 -8.77 17.98 7.71
CA LYS A 223 -8.17 19.25 8.15
C LYS A 223 -6.66 19.11 8.32
N LEU A 224 -5.89 19.96 7.64
CA LEU A 224 -4.42 19.98 7.76
C LEU A 224 -3.94 20.29 9.20
N GLY A 225 -4.70 21.07 9.99
CA GLY A 225 -4.38 21.32 11.42
C GLY A 225 -4.57 20.10 12.33
N ASN A 226 -5.17 19.02 11.83
CA ASN A 226 -5.24 17.73 12.53
C ASN A 226 -4.12 16.77 12.13
N LEU A 227 -3.30 17.12 11.13
CA LEU A 227 -2.13 16.35 10.74
C LEU A 227 -0.99 16.59 11.74
N ILE A 228 -0.74 15.61 12.62
CA ILE A 228 0.27 15.73 13.69
C ILE A 228 1.62 15.13 13.31
N GLY A 229 1.66 14.25 12.31
CA GLY A 229 2.88 13.55 11.93
C GLY A 229 2.92 13.17 10.45
N ILE A 230 4.12 13.17 9.88
CA ILE A 230 4.37 12.65 8.54
C ILE A 230 5.60 11.72 8.53
N GLY A 231 5.41 10.50 8.04
CA GLY A 231 6.45 9.50 7.83
C GLY A 231 6.88 9.50 6.37
N VAL A 232 8.16 9.74 6.11
CA VAL A 232 8.69 9.89 4.74
C VAL A 232 10.04 9.19 4.57
N ASP A 233 10.41 8.90 3.33
CA ASP A 233 11.76 8.43 3.01
C ASP A 233 12.83 9.48 3.37
N GLY A 234 14.09 9.07 3.39
CA GLY A 234 15.19 9.97 3.73
C GLY A 234 15.63 10.89 2.59
N ALA A 235 14.90 10.98 1.48
CA ALA A 235 15.35 11.73 0.31
C ALA A 235 15.32 13.25 0.58
N ASN A 236 16.26 13.97 -0.03
CA ASN A 236 16.34 15.44 0.12
C ASN A 236 15.07 16.15 -0.36
N VAL A 237 14.36 15.60 -1.35
CA VAL A 237 13.06 16.12 -1.82
C VAL A 237 12.00 16.01 -0.72
N MET A 238 12.03 14.96 0.09
CA MET A 238 11.04 14.74 1.15
C MET A 238 11.41 15.46 2.44
N VAL A 239 12.71 15.52 2.81
CA VAL A 239 13.16 15.96 4.15
C VAL A 239 14.30 16.98 4.15
N GLY A 240 14.63 17.55 3.00
CA GLY A 240 15.63 18.62 2.91
C GLY A 240 15.28 19.82 3.79
N ALA A 241 16.31 20.55 4.25
CA ALA A 241 16.11 21.73 5.10
C ALA A 241 15.31 22.85 4.39
N HIS A 242 15.45 22.94 3.06
CA HIS A 242 14.75 23.89 2.21
C HIS A 242 14.11 23.17 1.02
N ASN A 243 12.97 23.68 0.55
CA ASN A 243 12.27 23.18 -0.63
C ASN A 243 12.00 21.67 -0.59
N SER A 244 11.59 21.17 0.56
CA SER A 244 11.19 19.77 0.78
C SER A 244 9.73 19.65 1.19
N VAL A 245 9.14 18.46 0.99
CA VAL A 245 7.75 18.18 1.40
C VAL A 245 7.54 18.46 2.88
N ALA A 246 8.48 18.00 3.70
CA ALA A 246 8.52 18.27 5.13
C ALA A 246 8.54 19.77 5.44
N SER A 247 9.39 20.56 4.78
CA SER A 247 9.48 22.01 5.01
C SER A 247 8.20 22.76 4.62
N PHE A 248 7.56 22.38 3.51
CA PHE A 248 6.32 23.01 3.06
C PHE A 248 5.14 22.70 3.99
N LEU A 249 5.02 21.44 4.44
CA LEU A 249 3.95 21.06 5.36
C LEU A 249 4.18 21.66 6.76
N LYS A 250 5.43 21.72 7.23
CA LYS A 250 5.77 22.35 8.52
C LYS A 250 5.50 23.85 8.53
N ALA A 251 5.68 24.53 7.40
CA ALA A 251 5.31 25.95 7.25
C ALA A 251 3.79 26.18 7.38
N LYS A 252 2.96 25.18 7.06
CA LYS A 252 1.49 25.24 7.22
C LYS A 252 1.03 24.75 8.58
N ASN A 253 1.77 23.86 9.22
CA ASN A 253 1.51 23.36 10.56
C ASN A 253 2.82 23.22 11.36
N ASN A 254 3.08 24.17 12.27
CA ASN A 254 4.31 24.19 13.06
C ASN A 254 4.44 23.01 14.03
N GLU A 255 3.32 22.41 14.47
CA GLU A 255 3.29 21.24 15.37
C GLU A 255 3.54 19.91 14.63
N LEU A 256 3.74 19.94 13.31
CA LEU A 256 3.95 18.74 12.51
C LEU A 256 5.29 18.06 12.85
N VAL A 257 5.21 16.81 13.30
CA VAL A 257 6.39 15.95 13.51
C VAL A 257 6.75 15.21 12.23
N ILE A 258 7.98 15.39 11.78
CA ILE A 258 8.51 14.68 10.60
C ILE A 258 9.33 13.49 11.07
N ILE A 259 8.96 12.29 10.64
CA ILE A 259 9.69 11.05 10.95
C ILE A 259 10.30 10.51 9.67
N LYS A 260 11.63 10.41 9.66
CA LYS A 260 12.38 9.76 8.58
C LYS A 260 12.29 8.25 8.75
N CYS A 261 12.23 7.53 7.64
CA CYS A 261 12.26 6.06 7.64
C CYS A 261 13.54 5.52 8.31
N VAL A 262 13.42 5.01 9.54
CA VAL A 262 14.54 4.39 10.28
C VAL A 262 15.11 3.19 9.51
N CYS A 263 14.23 2.37 8.91
CA CYS A 263 14.65 1.22 8.10
C CYS A 263 15.55 1.67 6.94
N HIS A 264 15.15 2.71 6.20
CA HIS A 264 15.95 3.24 5.10
C HIS A 264 17.26 3.88 5.59
N SER A 265 17.22 4.60 6.72
CA SER A 265 18.41 5.19 7.35
C SER A 265 19.44 4.13 7.75
N LEU A 266 19.00 3.04 8.38
CA LEU A 266 19.88 1.91 8.76
C LEU A 266 20.46 1.21 7.53
N HIS A 267 19.65 1.05 6.48
CA HIS A 267 20.11 0.51 5.20
C HIS A 267 21.22 1.36 4.58
N LEU A 268 21.03 2.67 4.50
CA LEU A 268 22.04 3.58 4.01
C LEU A 268 23.28 3.57 4.90
N ALA A 269 23.13 3.57 6.23
CA ALA A 269 24.28 3.50 7.14
C ALA A 269 25.15 2.26 6.89
N ALA A 270 24.54 1.08 6.76
CA ALA A 270 25.24 -0.14 6.40
C ALA A 270 25.88 -0.06 5.00
N GLU A 271 25.21 0.54 4.01
CA GLU A 271 25.74 0.71 2.65
C GLU A 271 27.00 1.60 2.62
N TYR A 272 26.98 2.73 3.34
CA TYR A 272 28.14 3.62 3.43
C TYR A 272 29.30 2.95 4.16
N ALA A 273 29.04 2.25 5.28
CA ALA A 273 30.06 1.51 6.01
C ALA A 273 30.70 0.42 5.12
N PHE A 274 29.90 -0.32 4.35
CA PHE A 274 30.40 -1.40 3.50
C PHE A 274 31.33 -0.93 2.38
N LYS A 275 31.22 0.32 1.92
CA LYS A 275 32.13 0.89 0.91
C LYS A 275 33.60 0.93 1.38
N LEU A 276 33.84 0.84 2.69
CA LEU A 276 35.18 0.78 3.27
C LEU A 276 35.80 -0.63 3.22
N LEU A 277 34.98 -1.65 2.99
CA LEU A 277 35.43 -3.03 2.81
C LEU A 277 35.85 -3.27 1.35
N PRO A 278 36.64 -4.35 1.09
CA PRO A 278 37.03 -4.67 -0.27
C PRO A 278 35.83 -4.85 -1.23
N ARG A 279 35.89 -4.22 -2.40
CA ARG A 279 34.82 -4.26 -3.42
C ARG A 279 34.47 -5.67 -3.90
N HIS A 280 35.44 -6.59 -3.89
CA HIS A 280 35.22 -7.97 -4.33
C HIS A 280 34.30 -8.77 -3.40
N LEU A 281 34.06 -8.33 -2.16
CA LEU A 281 33.09 -8.99 -1.29
C LEU A 281 31.67 -8.91 -1.87
N ASP A 282 31.28 -7.76 -2.44
CA ASP A 282 29.99 -7.61 -3.13
C ASP A 282 29.90 -8.52 -4.37
N PHE A 283 31.03 -8.71 -5.05
CA PHE A 283 31.12 -9.63 -6.19
C PHE A 283 30.87 -11.08 -5.76
N ILE A 284 31.48 -11.56 -4.69
CA ILE A 284 31.25 -12.92 -4.15
C ILE A 284 29.76 -13.12 -3.86
N ILE A 285 29.15 -12.20 -3.11
CA ILE A 285 27.75 -12.32 -2.70
C ILE A 285 26.82 -12.40 -3.92
N LYS A 286 27.05 -11.51 -4.90
CA LYS A 286 26.23 -11.44 -6.12
C LYS A 286 26.41 -12.66 -7.02
N GLU A 287 27.65 -13.03 -7.31
CA GLU A 287 27.94 -14.08 -8.28
C GLU A 287 27.68 -15.49 -7.73
N CYS A 288 27.79 -15.72 -6.42
CA CYS A 288 27.34 -16.96 -5.82
C CYS A 288 25.84 -17.20 -6.05
N HIS A 289 24.99 -16.16 -5.98
CA HIS A 289 23.58 -16.30 -6.33
C HIS A 289 23.40 -16.55 -7.84
N ASN A 290 23.98 -15.69 -8.69
CA ASN A 290 23.82 -15.73 -10.14
C ASN A 290 24.25 -17.08 -10.74
N TRP A 291 25.33 -17.65 -10.19
CA TRP A 291 25.88 -18.92 -10.62
C TRP A 291 24.85 -20.05 -10.59
N PHE A 292 24.04 -20.10 -9.52
CA PHE A 292 23.00 -21.12 -9.34
C PHE A 292 21.67 -20.70 -9.97
N SER A 293 21.31 -19.40 -10.00
CA SER A 293 20.01 -18.96 -10.53
C SER A 293 19.82 -19.29 -12.01
N CYS A 294 20.92 -19.32 -12.78
CA CYS A 294 20.88 -19.49 -14.23
C CYS A 294 20.96 -20.95 -14.69
N SER A 295 21.16 -21.94 -13.81
CA SER A 295 21.37 -23.32 -14.23
C SER A 295 20.88 -24.36 -13.22
N THR A 296 19.87 -25.12 -13.62
CA THR A 296 19.37 -26.28 -12.88
C THR A 296 20.43 -27.39 -12.79
N LYS A 297 21.25 -27.59 -13.83
CA LYS A 297 22.36 -28.55 -13.84
C LYS A 297 23.38 -28.24 -12.73
N ARG A 298 23.77 -26.97 -12.58
CA ARG A 298 24.69 -26.53 -11.51
C ARG A 298 24.10 -26.69 -10.12
N GLN A 299 22.80 -26.43 -9.97
CA GLN A 299 22.09 -26.65 -8.69
C GLN A 299 22.10 -28.14 -8.29
N ILE A 300 21.85 -29.04 -9.24
CA ILE A 300 21.85 -30.49 -8.98
C ILE A 300 23.26 -30.97 -8.60
N ALA A 301 24.29 -30.57 -9.35
CA ALA A 301 25.67 -30.94 -9.06
C ALA A 301 26.12 -30.45 -7.67
N TYR A 302 25.83 -29.19 -7.34
CA TYR A 302 26.15 -28.63 -6.03
C TYR A 302 25.37 -29.31 -4.90
N LYS A 303 24.09 -29.64 -5.13
CA LYS A 303 23.27 -30.36 -4.16
C LYS A 303 23.88 -31.73 -3.82
N GLN A 304 24.36 -32.48 -4.81
CA GLN A 304 25.03 -33.77 -4.57
C GLN A 304 26.29 -33.61 -3.73
N ILE A 305 27.12 -32.59 -4.02
CA ILE A 305 28.34 -32.29 -3.24
C ILE A 305 27.95 -31.95 -1.79
N PHE A 306 26.97 -31.06 -1.61
CA PHE A 306 26.55 -30.61 -0.30
C PHE A 306 25.94 -31.74 0.54
N GLU A 307 25.04 -32.54 -0.04
CA GLU A 307 24.44 -33.72 0.63
C GLU A 307 25.52 -34.74 1.03
N THR A 308 26.56 -34.93 0.22
CA THR A 308 27.67 -35.84 0.56
C THR A 308 28.52 -35.33 1.72
N LEU A 309 28.64 -34.01 1.89
CA LEU A 309 29.48 -33.40 2.93
C LEU A 309 28.77 -33.26 4.27
N THR A 310 27.45 -33.05 4.27
CA THR A 310 26.72 -32.63 5.48
C THR A 310 25.42 -33.40 5.75
N ASP A 311 25.04 -34.38 4.92
CA ASP A 311 23.76 -35.10 4.99
C ASP A 311 22.51 -34.19 4.98
N GLN A 312 22.67 -32.96 4.47
CA GLN A 312 21.63 -31.92 4.44
C GLN A 312 21.46 -31.35 3.04
N LYS A 313 20.36 -30.61 2.82
CA LYS A 313 20.12 -29.91 1.56
C LYS A 313 20.76 -28.52 1.57
N PRO A 314 21.34 -28.06 0.45
CA PRO A 314 21.94 -26.73 0.37
C PRO A 314 20.89 -25.64 0.54
N LEU A 315 21.30 -24.54 1.17
CA LEU A 315 20.44 -23.37 1.34
C LEU A 315 20.47 -22.51 0.08
N LYS A 316 19.28 -22.13 -0.40
CA LYS A 316 19.16 -21.22 -1.54
C LYS A 316 19.66 -19.83 -1.16
N ILE A 317 20.76 -19.40 -1.77
CA ILE A 317 21.33 -18.05 -1.62
C ILE A 317 20.31 -17.03 -2.14
N ASP A 318 20.03 -16.00 -1.35
CA ASP A 318 19.03 -14.98 -1.71
C ASP A 318 19.50 -14.10 -2.87
N GLN A 319 18.55 -13.69 -3.71
CA GLN A 319 18.83 -12.71 -4.74
C GLN A 319 19.00 -11.34 -4.08
N LEU A 320 20.06 -10.62 -4.45
CA LEU A 320 20.22 -9.23 -4.03
C LEU A 320 19.09 -8.39 -4.64
N SER A 321 18.31 -7.70 -3.80
CA SER A 321 17.22 -6.82 -4.22
C SER A 321 17.61 -5.35 -4.00
N GLY A 322 18.25 -4.75 -5.01
CA GLY A 322 18.71 -3.36 -4.94
C GLY A 322 19.58 -3.09 -3.71
N THR A 323 19.27 -2.02 -2.98
CA THR A 323 19.99 -1.56 -1.77
C THR A 323 19.49 -2.20 -0.47
N ARG A 324 18.65 -3.25 -0.52
CA ARG A 324 18.12 -3.91 0.68
C ARG A 324 19.13 -4.86 1.34
N TRP A 325 19.61 -4.47 2.51
CA TRP A 325 20.60 -5.15 3.33
C TRP A 325 20.09 -6.43 3.99
N LEU A 326 18.77 -6.54 4.17
CA LEU A 326 18.15 -7.79 4.63
C LEU A 326 18.51 -8.97 3.70
N ALA A 327 18.39 -8.77 2.38
CA ALA A 327 18.73 -9.80 1.40
C ALA A 327 20.24 -10.07 1.37
N ARG A 328 21.06 -9.02 1.49
CA ARG A 328 22.53 -9.14 1.50
C ARG A 328 23.03 -9.93 2.71
N TYR A 329 22.52 -9.64 3.90
CA TYR A 329 22.86 -10.40 5.11
C TYR A 329 22.43 -11.87 5.02
N ASN A 330 21.21 -12.14 4.57
CA ASN A 330 20.77 -13.53 4.42
C ASN A 330 21.68 -14.28 3.43
N ALA A 331 22.10 -13.63 2.34
CA ALA A 331 23.08 -14.20 1.42
C ALA A 331 24.45 -14.41 2.08
N ILE A 332 24.97 -13.45 2.85
CA ILE A 332 26.23 -13.57 3.60
C ILE A 332 26.19 -14.77 4.56
N VAL A 333 25.14 -14.90 5.37
CA VAL A 333 24.98 -16.00 6.33
C VAL A 333 24.95 -17.34 5.60
N LYS A 334 24.13 -17.47 4.54
CA LYS A 334 24.03 -18.71 3.76
C LYS A 334 25.31 -19.07 3.01
N ILE A 335 26.09 -18.08 2.56
CA ILE A 335 27.40 -18.30 1.94
C ILE A 335 28.39 -18.77 3.00
N LEU A 336 28.39 -18.15 4.19
CA LEU A 336 29.29 -18.52 5.29
C LEU A 336 29.01 -19.93 5.83
N GLU A 337 27.74 -20.31 5.98
CA GLU A 337 27.32 -21.67 6.38
C GLU A 337 27.72 -22.74 5.36
N GLN A 338 27.84 -22.35 4.09
CA GLN A 338 28.16 -23.26 2.99
C GLN A 338 29.58 -23.04 2.42
N TRP A 339 30.45 -22.33 3.16
CA TRP A 339 31.72 -21.80 2.62
C TRP A 339 32.61 -22.89 2.02
N ASP A 340 32.83 -23.98 2.78
CA ASP A 340 33.71 -25.08 2.35
C ASP A 340 33.12 -25.87 1.18
N ALA A 341 31.80 -26.12 1.19
CA ALA A 341 31.12 -26.79 0.09
C ALA A 341 31.14 -25.96 -1.19
N LEU A 342 30.94 -24.64 -1.11
CA LEU A 342 31.07 -23.72 -2.24
C LEU A 342 32.50 -23.72 -2.78
N LYS A 343 33.50 -23.67 -1.91
CA LYS A 343 34.92 -23.74 -2.30
C LYS A 343 35.23 -25.04 -3.04
N ILE A 344 34.77 -26.19 -2.56
CA ILE A 344 34.95 -27.49 -3.23
C ILE A 344 34.26 -27.49 -4.60
N HIS A 345 33.00 -27.04 -4.66
CA HIS A 345 32.23 -26.96 -5.90
C HIS A 345 32.94 -26.11 -6.96
N PHE A 346 33.38 -24.90 -6.63
CA PHE A 346 34.10 -24.05 -7.58
C PHE A 346 35.49 -24.60 -7.92
N GLY A 347 36.13 -25.35 -7.04
CA GLY A 347 37.37 -26.08 -7.34
C GLY A 347 37.18 -27.14 -8.42
N ILE A 348 36.17 -28.01 -8.24
CA ILE A 348 35.80 -29.06 -9.21
C ILE A 348 35.42 -28.44 -10.56
N VAL A 349 34.63 -27.36 -10.54
CA VAL A 349 34.24 -26.67 -11.76
C VAL A 349 35.44 -26.02 -12.44
N LYS A 350 36.35 -25.38 -11.70
CA LYS A 350 37.56 -24.76 -12.26
C LYS A 350 38.43 -25.78 -12.99
N ASP A 351 38.57 -26.99 -12.43
CA ASP A 351 39.42 -28.03 -13.03
C ASP A 351 38.76 -28.71 -14.25
N ASN A 352 37.43 -28.82 -14.26
CA ASN A 352 36.69 -29.54 -15.30
C ASN A 352 36.05 -28.65 -16.38
N GLU A 353 35.69 -27.42 -16.04
CA GLU A 353 35.08 -26.43 -16.92
C GLU A 353 36.07 -25.25 -17.04
N ARG A 354 36.44 -24.86 -18.27
CA ARG A 354 37.26 -23.65 -18.53
C ARG A 354 36.46 -22.36 -18.27
N CYS A 355 35.94 -22.20 -17.05
CA CYS A 355 35.07 -21.11 -16.65
C CYS A 355 35.82 -20.13 -15.74
N TYR A 356 36.17 -18.97 -16.29
CA TYR A 356 36.89 -17.91 -15.56
C TYR A 356 36.15 -17.45 -14.30
N MET A 357 34.81 -17.38 -14.34
CA MET A 357 34.00 -16.98 -13.17
C MET A 357 34.13 -17.98 -12.01
N ALA A 358 34.16 -19.28 -12.31
CA ALA A 358 34.37 -20.31 -11.28
C ALA A 358 35.78 -20.24 -10.70
N GLU A 359 36.80 -19.98 -11.54
CA GLU A 359 38.17 -19.79 -11.10
C GLU A 359 38.31 -18.60 -10.15
N GLN A 360 37.72 -17.46 -10.51
CA GLN A 360 37.71 -16.25 -9.67
C GLN A 360 37.02 -16.50 -8.33
N LEU A 361 35.83 -17.13 -8.33
CA LEU A 361 35.12 -17.47 -7.10
C LEU A 361 35.90 -18.46 -6.23
N PHE A 362 36.55 -19.46 -6.84
CA PHE A 362 37.42 -20.39 -6.12
C PHE A 362 38.60 -19.67 -5.46
N GLN A 363 39.29 -18.78 -6.18
CA GLN A 363 40.40 -17.98 -5.63
C GLN A 363 39.92 -17.11 -4.45
N MET A 364 38.78 -16.43 -4.61
CA MET A 364 38.20 -15.56 -3.57
C MET A 364 37.74 -16.33 -2.33
N LEU A 365 37.14 -17.51 -2.48
CA LEU A 365 36.73 -18.38 -1.36
C LEU A 365 37.92 -19.10 -0.70
N SER A 366 39.03 -19.22 -1.43
CA SER A 366 40.28 -19.78 -0.91
C SER A 366 41.08 -18.77 -0.07
N ASP A 367 40.86 -17.48 -0.29
CA ASP A 367 41.46 -16.41 0.49
C ASP A 367 40.85 -16.34 1.90
N GLN A 368 41.70 -16.59 2.89
CA GLN A 368 41.36 -16.65 4.30
C GLN A 368 40.95 -15.28 4.88
N THR A 369 41.34 -14.16 4.24
CA THR A 369 40.90 -12.84 4.67
C THR A 369 39.42 -12.61 4.36
N ASN A 370 38.90 -13.18 3.26
CA ASN A 370 37.50 -13.03 2.85
C ASN A 370 36.54 -13.73 3.81
N VAL A 371 36.89 -14.94 4.29
CA VAL A 371 36.05 -15.62 5.29
C VAL A 371 35.99 -14.84 6.61
N LEU A 372 37.07 -14.13 6.98
CA LEU A 372 37.06 -13.23 8.14
C LEU A 372 36.13 -12.03 7.95
N TYR A 373 36.15 -11.37 6.79
CA TYR A 373 35.20 -10.29 6.50
C TYR A 373 33.75 -10.77 6.54
N PHE A 374 33.44 -11.94 5.97
CA PHE A 374 32.08 -12.50 6.01
C PHE A 374 31.66 -12.87 7.45
N THR A 375 32.59 -13.41 8.25
CA THR A 375 32.35 -13.72 9.67
C THR A 375 32.04 -12.44 10.45
N PHE A 376 32.83 -11.37 10.27
CA PHE A 376 32.58 -10.06 10.86
C PHE A 376 31.21 -9.50 10.43
N LEU A 377 30.94 -9.46 9.13
CA LEU A 377 29.68 -8.95 8.58
C LEU A 377 28.46 -9.72 9.11
N SER A 378 28.54 -11.05 9.20
CA SER A 378 27.44 -11.87 9.73
C SER A 378 27.10 -11.52 11.18
N TRP A 379 28.08 -11.09 11.97
CA TRP A 379 27.85 -10.72 13.36
C TRP A 379 27.32 -9.29 13.46
N THR A 380 28.00 -8.32 12.83
CA THR A 380 27.65 -6.89 12.95
C THR A 380 26.29 -6.57 12.32
N LEU A 381 25.97 -7.15 11.16
CA LEU A 381 24.71 -6.87 10.47
C LEU A 381 23.49 -7.54 11.12
N LYS A 382 23.71 -8.57 11.94
CA LYS A 382 22.63 -9.31 12.62
C LYS A 382 21.78 -8.38 13.48
N GLU A 383 22.43 -7.53 14.28
CA GLU A 383 21.73 -6.58 15.16
C GLU A 383 21.02 -5.48 14.37
N ILE A 384 21.64 -4.97 13.29
CA ILE A 384 20.99 -3.99 12.40
C ILE A 384 19.69 -4.57 11.83
N ILE A 385 19.72 -5.83 11.41
CA ILE A 385 18.56 -6.51 10.84
C ILE A 385 17.52 -6.87 11.88
N ARG A 386 17.94 -7.20 13.11
CA ARG A 386 17.03 -7.39 14.24
C ARG A 386 16.22 -6.12 14.45
N VAL A 387 16.87 -4.97 14.58
CA VAL A 387 16.20 -3.67 14.76
C VAL A 387 15.33 -3.33 13.55
N ASN A 388 15.81 -3.52 12.33
CA ASN A 388 15.02 -3.28 11.11
C ASN A 388 13.72 -4.10 11.08
N LYS A 389 13.79 -5.39 11.44
CA LYS A 389 12.60 -6.25 11.57
C LYS A 389 11.63 -5.77 12.65
N LEU A 390 12.13 -5.23 13.77
CA LEU A 390 11.28 -4.66 14.82
C LEU A 390 10.51 -3.44 14.30
N PHE A 391 11.17 -2.52 13.60
CA PHE A 391 10.50 -1.38 12.98
C PHE A 391 9.54 -1.81 11.85
N GLN A 392 9.75 -2.96 11.21
CA GLN A 392 8.83 -3.50 10.21
C GLN A 392 7.65 -4.30 10.80
N SER A 393 7.70 -4.62 12.09
CA SER A 393 6.68 -5.40 12.77
C SER A 393 5.39 -4.60 12.99
N GLU A 394 4.24 -5.26 12.86
CA GLU A 394 2.94 -4.66 13.18
C GLU A 394 2.62 -4.68 14.68
N CYS A 395 3.31 -5.53 15.45
CA CYS A 395 3.03 -5.75 16.88
C CYS A 395 4.09 -5.12 17.79
N ALA A 396 5.06 -4.39 17.25
CA ALA A 396 6.08 -3.76 18.08
C ALA A 396 5.50 -2.57 18.84
N ASP A 397 5.83 -2.46 20.13
CA ASP A 397 5.47 -1.30 20.94
C ASP A 397 6.22 -0.06 20.44
N PRO A 398 5.52 0.95 19.89
CA PRO A 398 6.16 2.10 19.30
C PRO A 398 7.03 2.91 20.28
N LEU A 399 6.71 2.87 21.58
CA LEU A 399 7.45 3.61 22.61
C LEU A 399 8.80 2.95 22.94
N LYS A 400 8.92 1.63 22.74
CA LYS A 400 10.12 0.84 23.05
C LYS A 400 11.08 0.72 21.87
N LEU A 401 10.58 0.89 20.63
CA LEU A 401 11.40 0.84 19.41
C LEU A 401 12.63 1.77 19.45
N MET A 402 12.48 2.91 20.13
CA MET A 402 13.54 3.88 20.31
C MET A 402 14.68 3.39 21.19
N GLU A 403 14.35 2.68 22.26
CA GLU A 403 15.36 2.08 23.13
C GLU A 403 16.19 1.05 22.37
N ASP A 404 15.55 0.23 21.53
CA ASP A 404 16.25 -0.75 20.68
C ASP A 404 17.22 -0.10 19.69
N LEU A 405 16.87 1.05 19.11
CA LEU A 405 17.76 1.78 18.21
C LEU A 405 18.95 2.39 18.96
N ASN A 406 18.72 2.99 20.13
CA ASN A 406 19.78 3.53 20.97
C ASN A 406 20.70 2.43 21.50
N LEU A 407 20.15 1.26 21.83
CA LEU A 407 20.93 0.08 22.20
C LEU A 407 21.79 -0.42 21.04
N LEU A 408 21.30 -0.40 19.80
CA LEU A 408 22.10 -0.74 18.62
C LEU A 408 23.32 0.18 18.50
N LEU A 409 23.13 1.49 18.61
CA LEU A 409 24.23 2.46 18.55
C LEU A 409 25.19 2.27 19.73
N PHE A 410 24.66 2.17 20.95
CA PHE A 410 25.45 1.96 22.16
C PHE A 410 26.32 0.69 22.09
N ASN A 411 25.75 -0.41 21.60
CA ASN A 411 26.48 -1.68 21.45
C ASN A 411 27.59 -1.61 20.41
N ASN A 412 27.42 -0.85 19.32
CA ASN A 412 28.50 -0.66 18.35
C ASN A 412 29.58 0.29 18.90
N LEU A 413 29.20 1.33 19.64
CA LEU A 413 30.14 2.24 20.29
C LEU A 413 30.94 1.57 21.42
N SER A 414 30.36 0.61 22.15
CA SER A 414 31.08 -0.12 23.21
C SER A 414 32.21 -1.00 22.69
N ILE A 415 32.21 -1.32 21.39
CA ILE A 415 33.32 -1.98 20.71
C ILE A 415 34.47 -1.00 20.43
N LEU A 416 34.14 0.27 20.17
CA LEU A 416 35.07 1.30 19.67
C LEU A 416 35.65 2.19 20.76
N VAL A 417 34.92 2.41 21.86
CA VAL A 417 35.21 3.43 22.87
C VAL A 417 35.45 2.79 24.25
N PRO A 418 36.36 3.32 25.08
CA PRO A 418 36.57 2.81 26.43
C PRO A 418 35.28 2.83 27.28
N PRO A 419 34.97 1.75 28.02
CA PRO A 419 33.75 1.65 28.82
C PRO A 419 33.54 2.82 29.80
N MET A 420 34.62 3.36 30.36
CA MET A 420 34.57 4.49 31.30
C MET A 420 33.99 5.77 30.69
N LYS A 421 34.14 5.97 29.38
CA LYS A 421 33.58 7.13 28.68
C LYS A 421 32.08 6.95 28.41
N LEU A 422 31.68 5.72 28.07
CA LEU A 422 30.28 5.39 27.81
C LEU A 422 29.42 5.35 29.07
N GLN A 423 29.97 4.95 30.22
CA GLN A 423 29.25 4.95 31.50
C GLN A 423 28.82 6.34 31.98
N LYS A 424 29.49 7.40 31.52
CA LYS A 424 29.14 8.79 31.86
C LYS A 424 27.95 9.32 31.06
N ILE A 425 27.49 8.56 30.06
CA ILE A 425 26.46 8.96 29.11
C ILE A 425 25.20 8.17 29.45
N SER A 426 24.06 8.87 29.56
CA SER A 426 22.77 8.19 29.61
C SER A 426 22.58 7.39 28.33
N LYS A 427 22.07 6.16 28.41
CA LYS A 427 21.72 5.34 27.24
C LYS A 427 20.76 6.05 26.27
N ASN A 428 20.12 7.12 26.71
CA ASN A 428 19.19 7.92 25.92
C ASN A 428 19.84 9.14 25.24
N ASN A 429 21.12 9.46 25.49
CA ASN A 429 21.80 10.62 24.88
C ASN A 429 22.98 10.19 23.97
N VAL A 430 22.92 8.99 23.41
CA VAL A 430 24.03 8.39 22.66
C VAL A 430 24.21 9.07 21.28
N VAL A 431 23.16 9.71 20.77
CA VAL A 431 23.17 10.40 19.47
C VAL A 431 24.10 11.62 19.47
N ASP A 432 24.15 12.37 20.57
CA ASP A 432 24.97 13.60 20.68
C ASP A 432 26.42 13.34 21.11
N PHE A 433 26.77 12.08 21.38
CA PHE A 433 28.11 11.73 21.84
C PHE A 433 29.13 11.77 20.70
N LYS A 434 30.09 12.70 20.80
CA LYS A 434 31.28 12.79 19.93
C LYS A 434 32.25 11.66 20.24
N PHE A 435 31.99 10.49 19.68
CA PHE A 435 32.76 9.28 19.97
C PHE A 435 34.11 9.25 19.25
N GLU A 436 34.27 10.04 18.19
CA GLU A 436 35.47 10.11 17.36
C GLU A 436 36.72 10.50 18.16
N ASP A 437 36.55 11.33 19.20
CA ASP A 437 37.61 11.78 20.09
C ASP A 437 38.13 10.67 21.03
N TYR A 438 37.42 9.54 21.12
CA TYR A 438 37.66 8.49 22.11
C TYR A 438 37.83 7.10 21.49
N ILE A 439 38.05 7.01 20.17
CA ILE A 439 38.23 5.74 19.48
C ILE A 439 39.50 5.04 19.98
N MET A 440 39.36 3.78 20.42
CA MET A 440 40.48 2.96 20.88
C MET A 440 41.41 2.53 19.74
N ASP A 441 42.64 2.19 20.10
CA ASP A 441 43.58 1.54 19.21
C ASP A 441 43.08 0.15 18.79
N ILE A 442 43.48 -0.29 17.60
CA ILE A 442 42.97 -1.52 16.98
C ILE A 442 43.30 -2.79 17.78
N GLU A 443 44.36 -2.74 18.58
CA GLU A 443 44.81 -3.82 19.46
C GLU A 443 43.83 -4.05 20.62
N LEU A 444 43.13 -2.99 21.05
CA LEU A 444 42.17 -3.03 22.16
C LEU A 444 40.75 -3.36 21.69
N ILE A 445 40.48 -3.33 20.38
CA ILE A 445 39.16 -3.57 19.81
C ILE A 445 38.88 -5.07 19.68
N ASN A 446 37.75 -5.51 20.25
CA ASN A 446 37.26 -6.87 20.14
C ASN A 446 36.16 -6.99 19.06
N LEU A 447 36.46 -7.64 17.94
CA LEU A 447 35.54 -7.84 16.81
C LEU A 447 34.61 -9.06 16.97
N GLY A 448 34.53 -9.63 18.18
CA GLY A 448 33.66 -10.74 18.54
C GLY A 448 34.35 -12.10 18.56
N TYR A 449 33.76 -13.04 19.32
CA TYR A 449 34.31 -14.39 19.53
C TYR A 449 34.52 -15.14 18.21
N SER A 450 33.51 -15.18 17.34
CA SER A 450 33.58 -15.92 16.08
C SER A 450 34.69 -15.40 15.16
N PHE A 451 34.87 -14.08 15.09
CA PHE A 451 35.95 -13.47 14.32
C PHE A 451 37.32 -13.84 14.91
N ASN A 452 37.51 -13.62 16.21
CA ASN A 452 38.81 -13.88 16.86
C ASN A 452 39.18 -15.36 16.85
N SER A 453 38.23 -16.25 17.11
CA SER A 453 38.44 -17.71 17.06
C SER A 453 38.81 -18.16 15.65
N LYS A 454 38.09 -17.68 14.62
CA LYS A 454 38.40 -17.98 13.22
C LYS A 454 39.76 -17.41 12.82
N ALA A 455 40.08 -16.18 13.21
CA ALA A 455 41.38 -15.56 12.94
C ALA A 455 42.54 -16.33 13.54
N SER A 456 42.40 -16.84 14.78
CA SER A 456 43.42 -17.67 15.42
C SER A 456 43.58 -19.06 14.77
N SER A 457 42.50 -19.59 14.17
CA SER A 457 42.52 -20.90 13.48
C SER A 457 43.10 -20.83 12.06
N LEU A 458 43.15 -19.65 11.45
CA LEU A 458 43.58 -19.46 10.08
C LEU A 458 45.05 -19.04 10.01
N ALA A 459 45.79 -19.56 9.04
CA ALA A 459 47.20 -19.25 8.82
C ALA A 459 47.38 -17.94 8.01
N ILE A 460 46.96 -16.82 8.60
CA ILE A 460 47.00 -15.49 7.97
C ILE A 460 48.25 -14.73 8.43
N LYS A 461 48.91 -14.01 7.50
CA LYS A 461 50.05 -13.15 7.85
C LYS A 461 49.61 -12.02 8.77
N GLN A 462 50.43 -11.67 9.76
CA GLN A 462 50.12 -10.61 10.73
C GLN A 462 49.73 -9.27 10.07
N ASN A 463 50.44 -8.86 9.02
CA ASN A 463 50.14 -7.62 8.29
C ASN A 463 48.76 -7.66 7.60
N GLU A 464 48.39 -8.81 7.02
CA GLU A 464 47.08 -8.99 6.39
C GLU A 464 45.96 -9.00 7.43
N LEU A 465 46.18 -9.67 8.56
CA LEU A 465 45.24 -9.67 9.68
C LEU A 465 45.04 -8.26 10.25
N LEU A 466 46.12 -7.49 10.40
CA LEU A 466 46.05 -6.09 10.85
C LEU A 466 45.25 -5.22 9.86
N MET A 467 45.45 -5.40 8.55
CA MET A 467 44.66 -4.72 7.52
C MET A 467 43.17 -5.07 7.61
N VAL A 468 42.83 -6.36 7.77
CA VAL A 468 41.44 -6.81 7.94
C VAL A 468 40.82 -6.16 9.17
N ARG A 469 41.51 -6.23 10.31
CA ARG A 469 41.05 -5.63 11.57
C ARG A 469 40.82 -4.12 11.42
N THR A 470 41.74 -3.42 10.78
CA THR A 470 41.66 -1.97 10.53
C THR A 470 40.42 -1.63 9.70
N ARG A 471 40.18 -2.33 8.58
CA ARG A 471 38.99 -2.12 7.76
C ARG A 471 37.68 -2.44 8.49
N CYS A 472 37.66 -3.47 9.34
CA CYS A 472 36.51 -3.77 10.19
C CYS A 472 36.25 -2.68 11.23
N LYS A 473 37.31 -2.10 11.83
CA LYS A 473 37.20 -0.93 12.70
C LYS A 473 36.62 0.26 11.93
N ASP A 474 37.16 0.58 10.76
CA ASP A 474 36.70 1.70 9.94
C ASP A 474 35.24 1.53 9.53
N PHE A 475 34.82 0.30 9.21
CA PHE A 475 33.42 -0.05 8.97
C PHE A 475 32.54 0.31 10.18
N LEU A 476 32.92 -0.09 11.40
CA LEU A 476 32.14 0.20 12.61
C LEU A 476 32.07 1.70 12.91
N VAL A 477 33.19 2.42 12.73
CA VAL A 477 33.25 3.88 12.91
C VAL A 477 32.29 4.56 11.95
N GLU A 478 32.36 4.22 10.66
CA GLU A 478 31.48 4.78 9.63
C GLU A 478 30.01 4.41 9.86
N LEU A 479 29.74 3.18 10.32
CA LEU A 479 28.39 2.76 10.68
C LEU A 479 27.82 3.63 11.80
N CYS A 480 28.54 3.78 12.92
CA CYS A 480 28.12 4.64 14.04
C CYS A 480 27.89 6.09 13.60
N ARG A 481 28.82 6.64 12.82
CA ARG A 481 28.74 8.01 12.28
C ARG A 481 27.51 8.20 11.41
N GLN A 482 27.25 7.26 10.49
CA GLN A 482 26.09 7.32 9.61
C GLN A 482 24.77 7.13 10.36
N ILE A 483 24.74 6.28 11.40
CA ILE A 483 23.57 6.15 12.28
C ILE A 483 23.30 7.48 12.97
N GLN A 484 24.29 8.10 13.63
CA GLN A 484 24.13 9.40 14.31
C GLN A 484 23.68 10.51 13.33
N MET A 485 24.27 10.61 12.14
CA MET A 485 23.90 11.63 11.15
C MET A 485 22.49 11.47 10.55
N ARG A 486 21.99 10.24 10.46
CA ARG A 486 20.73 9.93 9.76
C ARG A 486 19.53 9.83 10.70
N ILE A 487 19.76 9.68 11.99
CA ILE A 487 18.75 9.80 13.04
C ILE A 487 18.36 11.30 13.14
N PRO A 488 17.12 11.67 12.74
CA PRO A 488 16.70 13.08 12.71
C PRO A 488 16.48 13.67 14.11
N GLU A 489 16.51 15.01 14.23
CA GLU A 489 16.18 15.74 15.48
C GLU A 489 14.81 15.38 16.08
N SER A 490 13.85 14.93 15.27
CA SER A 490 12.56 14.42 15.74
C SER A 490 12.69 13.19 16.63
N MET A 491 13.84 12.53 16.65
CA MET A 491 14.16 11.48 17.61
C MET A 491 14.20 11.96 19.05
N ASN A 492 14.59 13.22 19.30
CA ASN A 492 14.46 13.81 20.64
C ASN A 492 12.99 13.88 21.08
N ILE A 493 12.05 14.04 20.15
CA ILE A 493 10.62 13.98 20.43
C ILE A 493 10.20 12.53 20.68
N LEU A 494 10.66 11.57 19.87
CA LEU A 494 10.36 10.14 20.03
C LEU A 494 10.91 9.54 21.34
N GLU A 495 12.11 9.94 21.75
CA GLU A 495 12.69 9.53 23.04
C GLU A 495 11.89 10.11 24.20
N LYS A 496 11.49 11.38 24.09
CA LYS A 496 10.61 12.01 25.07
C LYS A 496 9.25 11.31 25.11
N ILE A 497 8.72 10.84 23.99
CA ILE A 497 7.47 10.07 23.91
C ILE A 497 7.55 8.76 24.71
N ASN A 498 8.73 8.17 24.93
CA ASN A 498 8.87 7.01 25.83
C ASN A 498 8.43 7.32 27.27
N SER A 499 8.35 8.60 27.68
CA SER A 499 7.76 8.95 28.98
C SER A 499 6.35 8.40 29.16
N PHE A 500 5.60 8.25 28.07
CA PHE A 500 4.22 7.74 28.04
C PHE A 500 4.12 6.21 28.11
N ASN A 501 5.24 5.50 28.26
CA ASN A 501 5.23 4.07 28.56
C ASN A 501 4.46 3.85 29.88
N PRO A 502 3.48 2.93 29.95
CA PRO A 502 2.64 2.76 31.14
C PRO A 502 3.43 2.57 32.45
N GLU A 503 4.55 1.85 32.40
CA GLU A 503 5.41 1.59 33.56
C GLU A 503 6.09 2.88 34.07
N LEU A 504 6.49 3.77 33.15
CA LEU A 504 7.10 5.07 33.49
C LEU A 504 6.03 6.08 33.91
N ALA A 505 4.92 6.13 33.17
CA ALA A 505 3.80 7.05 33.42
C ALA A 505 3.12 6.79 34.77
N THR A 506 3.10 5.55 35.26
CA THR A 506 2.50 5.17 36.55
C THR A 506 3.53 5.02 37.68
N SER A 507 4.81 5.31 37.41
CA SER A 507 5.87 5.19 38.40
C SER A 507 5.67 6.15 39.58
N LYS A 508 5.56 5.60 40.79
CA LYS A 508 5.48 6.37 42.04
C LYS A 508 6.83 6.93 42.48
N ILE A 509 7.93 6.39 41.96
CA ILE A 509 9.30 6.72 42.38
C ILE A 509 9.90 7.78 41.46
N ARG A 510 9.75 7.61 40.14
CA ARG A 510 10.38 8.51 39.16
C ARG A 510 9.49 8.66 37.93
N GLN A 511 8.39 9.38 38.10
CA GLN A 511 7.52 9.77 36.99
C GLN A 511 8.25 10.81 36.12
N PRO A 512 8.32 10.65 34.79
CA PRO A 512 8.94 11.63 33.90
C PRO A 512 8.18 12.97 33.86
N GLU A 513 8.89 14.05 33.52
CA GLU A 513 8.29 15.36 33.25
C GLU A 513 7.86 15.46 31.78
N ILE A 514 6.59 15.84 31.54
CA ILE A 514 6.00 15.90 30.20
C ILE A 514 5.79 17.32 29.67
N THR A 515 6.09 18.35 30.46
CA THR A 515 5.78 19.77 30.16
C THR A 515 6.23 20.18 28.77
N ASN A 516 7.47 19.86 28.40
CA ASN A 516 8.04 20.21 27.09
C ASN A 516 7.32 19.52 25.92
N ILE A 517 6.87 18.27 26.12
CA ILE A 517 6.13 17.53 25.08
C ILE A 517 4.75 18.15 24.93
N ALA A 518 4.04 18.38 26.04
CA ALA A 518 2.71 18.99 26.01
C ALA A 518 2.73 20.39 25.37
N LEU A 519 3.76 21.20 25.66
CA LEU A 519 3.98 22.50 25.00
C LEU A 519 4.19 22.38 23.48
N SER A 520 4.84 21.31 23.04
CA SER A 520 5.09 21.07 21.61
C SER A 520 3.81 20.69 20.84
N PHE A 521 2.75 20.31 21.56
CA PHE A 521 1.44 19.91 21.02
C PHE A 521 0.31 20.74 21.65
N SER A 522 0.50 22.06 21.73
CA SER A 522 -0.44 23.00 22.35
C SER A 522 -1.85 22.96 21.75
N THR A 523 -1.98 22.60 20.47
CA THR A 523 -3.29 22.45 19.80
C THR A 523 -4.05 21.21 20.29
N ILE A 524 -3.36 20.21 20.82
CA ILE A 524 -3.97 19.01 21.42
C ILE A 524 -4.29 19.25 22.90
N CYS A 525 -3.39 19.94 23.60
CA CYS A 525 -3.51 20.25 25.02
C CYS A 525 -3.59 21.77 25.23
N PRO A 526 -4.75 22.41 24.98
CA PRO A 526 -4.90 23.85 25.15
C PRO A 526 -4.76 24.27 26.63
N ASP A 527 -5.10 23.37 27.56
CA ASP A 527 -4.92 23.58 29.00
C ASP A 527 -3.75 22.72 29.53
N LEU A 528 -2.59 23.34 29.64
CA LEU A 528 -1.37 22.71 30.11
C LEU A 528 -1.43 22.35 31.59
N ASP A 529 -2.03 23.20 32.42
CA ASP A 529 -2.09 22.99 33.87
C ASP A 529 -2.96 21.77 34.20
N SER A 530 -4.13 21.67 33.55
CA SER A 530 -4.98 20.48 33.68
C SER A 530 -4.27 19.21 33.17
N THR A 531 -3.56 19.31 32.04
CA THR A 531 -2.81 18.16 31.47
C THR A 531 -1.74 17.66 32.44
N ILE A 532 -0.98 18.56 33.06
CA ILE A 532 0.07 18.21 34.03
C ILE A 532 -0.54 17.67 35.33
N ALA A 533 -1.67 18.22 35.77
CA ALA A 533 -2.39 17.72 36.94
C ALA A 533 -2.93 16.29 36.72
N GLU A 534 -3.53 16.04 35.56
CA GLU A 534 -3.95 14.71 35.11
C GLU A 534 -2.78 13.73 35.14
N TRP A 535 -1.64 14.07 34.51
CA TRP A 535 -0.43 13.25 34.50
C TRP A 535 0.05 12.87 35.91
N LYS A 536 0.18 13.86 36.82
CA LYS A 536 0.63 13.63 38.20
C LYS A 536 -0.33 12.75 39.01
N SER A 537 -1.59 12.65 38.59
CA SER A 537 -2.59 11.83 39.27
C SER A 537 -2.64 10.38 38.78
N LEU A 538 -2.05 10.05 37.62
CA LEU A 538 -2.04 8.69 37.05
C LEU A 538 -1.55 7.60 38.04
N PRO A 539 -0.46 7.81 38.82
CA PRO A 539 0.05 6.79 39.75
C PRO A 539 -0.89 6.49 40.94
N ARG A 540 -1.97 7.27 41.12
CA ARG A 540 -2.93 7.09 42.22
C ARG A 540 -3.95 5.97 41.93
N ILE A 541 -4.11 5.59 40.67
CA ILE A 541 -5.03 4.55 40.23
C ILE A 541 -4.24 3.28 39.91
N ASN A 542 -4.81 2.13 40.22
CA ASN A 542 -4.28 0.83 39.80
C ASN A 542 -4.85 0.48 38.43
N TRP A 543 -3.98 0.50 37.41
CA TRP A 543 -4.33 0.20 36.03
C TRP A 543 -4.09 -1.27 35.70
N ILE A 544 -4.87 -1.82 34.77
CA ILE A 544 -4.82 -3.24 34.41
C ILE A 544 -3.78 -3.48 33.31
N ASN A 545 -3.77 -2.65 32.27
CA ASN A 545 -3.02 -2.93 31.03
C ASN A 545 -1.58 -2.38 31.01
N LEU A 546 -0.78 -2.59 32.07
CA LEU A 546 0.56 -1.98 32.17
C LEU A 546 1.60 -2.45 31.11
N HIS A 547 1.37 -3.59 30.46
CA HIS A 547 2.30 -4.13 29.47
C HIS A 547 1.91 -3.86 28.02
N ASP A 548 0.72 -3.30 27.79
CA ASP A 548 0.19 -2.97 26.47
C ASP A 548 -0.12 -1.48 26.44
N THR A 549 0.82 -0.71 25.91
CA THR A 549 0.77 0.75 25.85
C THR A 549 -0.53 1.26 25.24
N GLU A 550 -1.02 0.63 24.17
CA GLU A 550 -2.22 1.07 23.49
C GLU A 550 -3.46 0.83 24.34
N LYS A 551 -3.62 -0.40 24.87
CA LYS A 551 -4.75 -0.72 25.74
C LYS A 551 -4.74 0.09 27.03
N PHE A 552 -3.57 0.39 27.58
CA PHE A 552 -3.42 1.26 28.74
C PHE A 552 -4.00 2.65 28.45
N TRP A 553 -3.60 3.29 27.36
CA TRP A 553 -4.08 4.64 27.07
C TRP A 553 -5.56 4.68 26.67
N VAL A 554 -6.10 3.59 26.13
CA VAL A 554 -7.55 3.42 25.95
C VAL A 554 -8.28 3.25 27.29
N GLU A 555 -7.73 2.48 28.23
CA GLU A 555 -8.24 2.33 29.60
C GLU A 555 -8.26 3.68 30.33
N VAL A 556 -7.19 4.46 30.21
CA VAL A 556 -7.09 5.82 30.77
C VAL A 556 -8.12 6.75 30.12
N ALA A 557 -8.31 6.69 28.80
CA ALA A 557 -9.30 7.52 28.09
C ALA A 557 -10.74 7.21 28.50
N ASN A 558 -11.05 5.94 28.81
CA ASN A 558 -12.36 5.48 29.22
C ASN A 558 -12.62 5.64 30.72
N ASN A 559 -11.65 6.10 31.50
CA ASN A 559 -11.81 6.32 32.92
C ASN A 559 -12.67 7.57 33.16
N VAL A 560 -13.85 7.36 33.73
CA VAL A 560 -14.81 8.42 34.05
C VAL A 560 -14.90 8.67 35.55
N ASP A 561 -15.29 9.88 35.92
CA ASP A 561 -15.61 10.24 37.29
C ASP A 561 -17.05 9.84 37.68
N ALA A 562 -17.49 10.26 38.87
CA ALA A 562 -18.82 9.96 39.37
C ALA A 562 -19.96 10.61 38.55
N ALA A 563 -19.65 11.65 37.77
CA ALA A 563 -20.59 12.32 36.87
C ALA A 563 -20.60 11.68 35.47
N GLY A 564 -19.73 10.70 35.21
CA GLY A 564 -19.57 10.09 33.89
C GLY A 564 -18.68 10.89 32.94
N GLU A 565 -18.02 11.94 33.43
CA GLU A 565 -17.10 12.75 32.62
C GLU A 565 -15.70 12.13 32.60
N PRO A 566 -14.96 12.21 31.46
CA PRO A 566 -13.64 11.62 31.33
C PRO A 566 -12.62 12.33 32.22
N ARG A 567 -12.05 11.60 33.19
CA ARG A 567 -11.12 12.14 34.19
C ARG A 567 -9.76 12.52 33.61
N TYR A 568 -9.33 11.84 32.55
CA TYR A 568 -8.00 11.97 31.94
C TYR A 568 -8.08 12.40 30.48
N LYS A 569 -9.01 13.32 30.16
CA LYS A 569 -9.32 13.69 28.78
C LYS A 569 -8.11 14.27 28.04
N ASN A 570 -7.38 15.19 28.65
CA ASN A 570 -6.30 15.90 27.98
C ASN A 570 -5.09 14.98 27.77
N ILE A 571 -4.68 14.27 28.82
CA ILE A 571 -3.49 13.42 28.75
C ILE A 571 -3.69 12.19 27.86
N SER A 572 -4.89 11.59 27.89
CA SER A 572 -5.21 10.47 27.00
C SER A 572 -5.29 10.91 25.54
N SER A 573 -5.84 12.10 25.26
CA SER A 573 -5.86 12.66 23.90
C SER A 573 -4.45 12.91 23.38
N LEU A 574 -3.55 13.44 24.22
CA LEU A 574 -2.13 13.60 23.89
C LEU A 574 -1.49 12.25 23.61
N ALA A 575 -1.62 11.28 24.52
CA ALA A 575 -1.01 9.97 24.37
C ALA A 575 -1.48 9.23 23.11
N LEU A 576 -2.79 9.21 22.83
CA LEU A 576 -3.36 8.58 21.64
C LEU A 576 -2.94 9.30 20.34
N ALA A 577 -2.78 10.63 20.38
CA ALA A 577 -2.20 11.38 19.28
C ALA A 577 -0.73 10.99 19.06
N LEU A 578 0.09 10.94 20.12
CA LEU A 578 1.49 10.53 20.03
C LEU A 578 1.64 9.10 19.50
N LEU A 579 0.79 8.16 19.94
CA LEU A 579 0.77 6.78 19.42
C LEU A 579 0.34 6.70 17.95
N SER A 580 -0.41 7.69 17.47
CA SER A 580 -0.79 7.84 16.05
C SER A 580 0.35 8.38 15.18
N LEU A 581 1.50 8.75 15.75
CA LEU A 581 2.68 9.16 14.97
C LEU A 581 3.25 8.00 14.13
N PRO A 582 3.87 8.29 12.98
CA PRO A 582 4.39 7.27 12.07
C PRO A 582 5.80 6.82 12.47
N PHE A 583 5.91 5.93 13.46
CA PHE A 583 7.20 5.40 13.95
C PHE A 583 7.95 4.53 12.92
N SER A 584 7.27 4.07 11.88
CA SER A 584 7.84 3.25 10.80
C SER A 584 7.11 3.46 9.49
N ASN A 585 7.83 3.37 8.38
CA ASN A 585 7.28 3.45 7.03
C ASN A 585 6.97 2.07 6.41
N ALA A 586 7.13 0.98 7.18
CA ALA A 586 6.94 -0.37 6.67
C ALA A 586 5.53 -0.66 6.13
N SER A 587 4.51 0.08 6.59
CA SER A 587 3.15 -0.02 6.07
C SER A 587 3.04 0.39 4.60
N VAL A 588 3.80 1.41 4.18
CA VAL A 588 3.84 1.83 2.76
C VAL A 588 4.62 0.81 1.92
N GLU A 589 5.72 0.25 2.42
CA GLU A 589 6.44 -0.82 1.72
C GLU A 589 5.55 -2.06 1.49
N ARG A 590 4.70 -2.41 2.47
CA ARG A 590 3.69 -3.46 2.32
C ARG A 590 2.64 -3.09 1.28
N ALA A 591 2.18 -1.84 1.26
CA ALA A 591 1.28 -1.37 0.22
C ALA A 591 1.89 -1.52 -1.18
N PHE A 592 3.16 -1.15 -1.38
CA PHE A 592 3.86 -1.37 -2.65
C PHE A 592 4.00 -2.85 -3.02
N SER A 593 4.20 -3.74 -2.03
CA SER A 593 4.18 -5.18 -2.30
C SER A 593 2.83 -5.65 -2.86
N ILE A 594 1.72 -5.15 -2.32
CA ILE A 594 0.38 -5.44 -2.83
C ILE A 594 0.19 -4.83 -4.23
N ILE A 595 0.66 -3.60 -4.45
CA ILE A 595 0.61 -2.93 -5.76
C ILE A 595 1.34 -3.76 -6.82
N ASN A 596 2.51 -4.31 -6.53
CA ASN A 596 3.25 -5.18 -7.44
C ASN A 596 2.50 -6.47 -7.79
N VAL A 597 1.65 -6.97 -6.89
CA VAL A 597 0.76 -8.11 -7.17
C VAL A 597 -0.41 -7.70 -8.07
N VAL A 598 -0.97 -6.50 -7.85
CA VAL A 598 -2.09 -5.95 -8.64
C VAL A 598 -1.62 -5.57 -10.06
N LYS A 599 -0.58 -4.73 -10.16
CA LYS A 599 0.10 -4.32 -11.41
C LYS A 599 1.32 -5.23 -11.65
N ASN A 600 1.06 -6.50 -11.98
CA ASN A 600 2.12 -7.43 -12.38
C ASN A 600 2.44 -7.33 -13.89
N LYS A 601 3.40 -8.13 -14.38
CA LYS A 601 3.81 -8.11 -15.80
C LYS A 601 2.65 -8.35 -16.79
N LEU A 602 1.63 -9.10 -16.38
CA LEU A 602 0.45 -9.40 -17.19
C LEU A 602 -0.68 -8.38 -16.99
N ARG A 603 -0.55 -7.41 -16.08
CA ARG A 603 -1.56 -6.39 -15.75
C ARG A 603 -0.93 -5.01 -15.54
N ASN A 604 0.11 -4.71 -16.30
CA ASN A 604 0.90 -3.49 -16.13
C ASN A 604 0.18 -2.20 -16.59
N ARG A 605 -0.87 -2.32 -17.42
CA ARG A 605 -1.64 -1.19 -17.98
C ARG A 605 -2.85 -0.75 -17.13
N LEU A 606 -2.98 -1.25 -15.91
CA LEU A 606 -4.05 -0.83 -14.99
C LEU A 606 -3.88 0.67 -14.65
N ALA A 607 -4.91 1.46 -14.92
CA ALA A 607 -4.95 2.86 -14.55
C ALA A 607 -4.82 3.06 -13.03
N ILE A 608 -4.28 4.20 -12.61
CA ILE A 608 -3.97 4.45 -11.19
C ILE A 608 -5.25 4.48 -10.35
N HIS A 609 -6.34 5.12 -10.80
CA HIS A 609 -7.61 5.13 -10.07
C HIS A 609 -8.20 3.71 -9.87
N SER A 610 -8.03 2.83 -10.86
CA SER A 610 -8.45 1.43 -10.76
C SER A 610 -7.57 0.65 -9.78
N THR A 611 -6.28 0.94 -9.79
CA THR A 611 -5.32 0.38 -8.83
C THR A 611 -5.62 0.87 -7.40
N ASP A 612 -5.95 2.15 -7.20
CA ASP A 612 -6.38 2.73 -5.92
C ASP A 612 -7.60 2.00 -5.35
N ALA A 613 -8.64 1.82 -6.18
CA ALA A 613 -9.86 1.14 -5.77
C ALA A 613 -9.61 -0.33 -5.39
N ILE A 614 -8.83 -1.05 -6.20
CA ILE A 614 -8.45 -2.44 -5.90
C ILE A 614 -7.63 -2.49 -4.62
N MET A 615 -6.63 -1.62 -4.47
CA MET A 615 -5.80 -1.53 -3.27
C MET A 615 -6.63 -1.30 -2.02
N ARG A 616 -7.59 -0.37 -2.08
CA ARG A 616 -8.48 -0.06 -0.96
C ARG A 616 -9.32 -1.26 -0.53
N VAL A 617 -9.92 -1.96 -1.49
CA VAL A 617 -10.72 -3.16 -1.21
C VAL A 617 -9.83 -4.28 -0.66
N ARG A 618 -8.66 -4.55 -1.27
CA ARG A 618 -7.73 -5.58 -0.78
C ARG A 618 -7.25 -5.27 0.63
N TRP A 619 -6.87 -4.02 0.90
CA TRP A 619 -6.42 -3.61 2.23
C TRP A 619 -7.52 -3.77 3.28
N TYR A 620 -8.75 -3.38 2.94
CA TYR A 620 -9.91 -3.58 3.81
C TYR A 620 -10.14 -5.06 4.12
N LEU A 621 -10.05 -5.94 3.12
CA LEU A 621 -10.22 -7.39 3.30
C LEU A 621 -9.08 -8.02 4.11
N CYS A 622 -7.84 -7.58 3.93
CA CYS A 622 -6.70 -8.08 4.74
C CYS A 622 -6.85 -7.81 6.24
N ASN A 623 -7.66 -6.83 6.64
CA ASN A 623 -7.96 -6.56 8.05
C ASN A 623 -9.04 -7.49 8.63
N LEU A 624 -9.70 -8.31 7.80
CA LEU A 624 -10.64 -9.34 8.24
C LEU A 624 -9.89 -10.66 8.49
N LYS A 625 -10.30 -11.41 9.52
CA LYS A 625 -9.62 -12.65 9.93
C LYS A 625 -9.50 -13.67 8.80
N ASN A 626 -10.57 -13.87 8.02
CA ASN A 626 -10.59 -14.78 6.88
C ASN A 626 -10.79 -14.06 5.53
N GLY A 627 -10.39 -12.79 5.41
CA GLY A 627 -10.46 -12.04 4.15
C GLY A 627 -11.88 -11.91 3.58
N CYS A 628 -12.03 -12.11 2.26
CA CYS A 628 -13.32 -12.08 1.56
C CYS A 628 -14.37 -13.08 2.06
N THR A 629 -14.00 -14.14 2.78
CA THR A 629 -14.98 -15.11 3.30
C THR A 629 -15.79 -14.55 4.46
N ASP A 630 -15.17 -13.72 5.30
CA ASP A 630 -15.82 -13.00 6.41
C ASP A 630 -16.48 -11.69 5.95
N PHE A 631 -16.26 -11.29 4.68
CA PHE A 631 -16.77 -10.02 4.17
C PHE A 631 -18.30 -9.98 4.17
N GLN A 632 -18.85 -8.96 4.83
CA GLN A 632 -20.26 -8.64 4.81
C GLN A 632 -20.46 -7.22 4.27
N PRO A 633 -21.19 -7.03 3.17
CA PRO A 633 -21.49 -5.70 2.65
C PRO A 633 -22.22 -4.83 3.68
N THR A 634 -21.74 -3.60 3.86
CA THR A 634 -22.38 -2.62 4.74
C THR A 634 -23.66 -2.05 4.12
N GLU A 635 -24.53 -1.45 4.93
CA GLU A 635 -25.73 -0.77 4.43
C GLU A 635 -25.37 0.33 3.42
N ASN A 636 -24.29 1.08 3.68
CA ASN A 636 -23.76 2.08 2.74
C ASN A 636 -23.43 1.46 1.37
N MET A 637 -22.74 0.30 1.34
CA MET A 637 -22.45 -0.40 0.09
C MET A 637 -23.72 -0.84 -0.66
N LEU A 638 -24.74 -1.30 0.07
CA LEU A 638 -26.01 -1.72 -0.52
C LEU A 638 -26.82 -0.55 -1.08
N GLN A 639 -26.75 0.62 -0.43
CA GLN A 639 -27.34 1.88 -0.91
C GLN A 639 -26.62 2.39 -2.15
N TYR A 640 -25.28 2.33 -2.16
CA TYR A 640 -24.45 2.76 -3.30
C TYR A 640 -24.61 1.85 -4.51
N PHE A 641 -25.00 0.59 -4.30
CA PHE A 641 -25.35 -0.34 -5.36
C PHE A 641 -26.70 0.03 -6.01
N ASN A 642 -26.69 1.04 -6.88
CA ASN A 642 -27.78 1.41 -7.76
C ASN A 642 -27.25 1.78 -9.17
N SER A 643 -28.13 1.79 -10.17
CA SER A 643 -27.71 1.99 -11.57
C SER A 643 -27.11 3.37 -11.83
N GLU A 644 -27.59 4.41 -11.15
CA GLU A 644 -27.12 5.78 -11.31
C GLU A 644 -25.65 5.89 -10.87
N ARG A 645 -25.32 5.43 -9.66
CA ARG A 645 -23.93 5.44 -9.18
C ARG A 645 -23.02 4.51 -9.96
N MET A 646 -23.51 3.36 -10.42
CA MET A 646 -22.68 2.42 -11.15
C MET A 646 -22.31 2.88 -12.57
N TYR A 647 -23.20 3.60 -13.27
CA TYR A 647 -23.06 3.86 -14.70
C TYR A 647 -23.18 5.34 -15.13
N ASP A 648 -23.69 6.24 -14.27
CA ASP A 648 -23.88 7.68 -14.60
C ASP A 648 -22.79 8.60 -14.01
N CYS A 649 -21.67 8.06 -13.52
CA CYS A 649 -20.49 8.88 -13.20
C CYS A 649 -19.94 9.56 -14.47
N LYS A 650 -19.56 10.84 -14.34
CA LYS A 650 -19.39 11.82 -15.43
C LYS A 650 -18.42 11.37 -16.55
N LYS A 651 -18.66 11.94 -17.74
CA LYS A 651 -18.03 11.69 -19.06
C LYS A 651 -16.48 11.63 -19.13
N GLU A 652 -15.74 11.96 -18.09
CA GLU A 652 -14.26 11.90 -18.08
C GLU A 652 -13.71 10.48 -17.88
N GLU A 653 -14.52 9.53 -17.38
CA GLU A 653 -14.10 8.14 -17.12
C GLU A 653 -14.34 7.16 -18.30
N LYS A 654 -14.83 7.64 -19.45
CA LYS A 654 -15.15 6.75 -20.58
C LYS A 654 -13.93 6.12 -21.27
N GLU A 655 -12.72 6.64 -21.03
CA GLU A 655 -11.47 6.01 -21.50
C GLU A 655 -11.10 4.76 -20.68
N VAL A 656 -11.64 4.60 -19.47
CA VAL A 656 -11.34 3.49 -18.55
C VAL A 656 -11.90 2.15 -19.04
N LEU A 657 -13.01 2.16 -19.78
CA LEU A 657 -13.63 0.95 -20.32
C LEU A 657 -12.86 0.34 -21.50
N ASN A 658 -12.10 1.16 -22.24
CA ASN A 658 -11.32 0.72 -23.39
C ASN A 658 -9.89 0.29 -23.02
N ALA A 659 -9.33 0.74 -21.89
CA ALA A 659 -8.01 0.29 -21.42
C ALA A 659 -7.95 -1.21 -21.05
N PHE A 660 -9.11 -1.87 -21.02
CA PHE A 660 -9.28 -3.25 -20.64
C PHE A 660 -9.45 -4.21 -21.84
N SER A 661 -9.57 -3.71 -23.06
CA SER A 661 -9.71 -4.56 -24.27
C SER A 661 -8.40 -5.10 -24.84
N GLU A 662 -7.24 -4.72 -24.28
CA GLU A 662 -5.95 -5.27 -24.70
C GLU A 662 -5.35 -6.16 -23.61
N LEU A 663 -5.90 -7.37 -23.51
CA LEU A 663 -5.22 -8.63 -23.21
C LEU A 663 -6.14 -9.81 -23.51
#